data_AF-A0A101VZZ9-F1
#
_entry.id   AF-A0A101VZZ9-F1
#
_cell.length_a   1.000
_cell.length_b   1.000
_cell.length_c   1.000
_cell.angle_alpha   90.00
_cell.angle_beta   90.00
_cell.angle_gamma   90.00
#
_symmetry.space_group_name_H-M   'P 1'
#
loop_
_entity.id
_entity.type
_entity.pdbx_description
1 polymer ?
#
loop_
_entity_poly.entity_id
_entity_poly.type
_entity_poly.pdbx_seq_one_letter_code
_entity_poly.pdbx_strand_id
1 'polypeptide(L)'
;MVNKDKFIVSYDFINMGSVVADSLDDEKLKPQKNWFFLDVGNSLEEGIIDHHQNISGVIVAGKTYRSAASLLAHSRNLIMKNYNSDINEIKIIVHKEPDFDCFVSAYLAEYLLKNDGRLPDNYEEVLEYTEKVDAGMLRIEDKNVKTPAMVACALAETPEIKCFSGDEKNLAIMKKGLRLIDYIFNRLTEIQSIHHPRLFDKDSGFESELNLLAEDYLNYCSDLEKADLCEKIRIKLPVIGAEEQRLQEVDGLVFKDEPSCILHKYWARQDHNSPSRTGYIFTLIPQHRKEEAQDCYKYIYSEGKRTEERMQLGSDGQGVKVYRSIISVDPSRGVCLKGLAEQLELEELKKEQLLLGEAKRERRDFTTRRFNEPWCTNRDPWYDGRNHFYTIVDSPGVNSLLTFEQIKSIALNFICPKVTDTRIKYVFPFTFDPEKYNQLCGYIADNFDLVSEDREVIAKRQDFFLPYVYDYYNCPEEGKLPKHCQHFLLKKKGIFDFDKADCLVTLQPQSSEETRDLLVKYDNELKIYGESLKSKISVFRYGIGFFITELKIENEVLYIKDLLKLNKEIINDQESKKNDMYLRIVDFYFSQLYSTNRFNIKLSQPLVYSTITIPAEDYYESEKKELVYKLSNSIEWNENVLSNYIPDQTLMEVTDHCIFGFGKTGGTLLQIDTKINDFKKSEFRNLFETIFFDIFIYVLHQRKSLMNFAYILSVYDNKRQLTKITKLRELFMNFTIQGWYSQVTNNELGMEMYRHWQEMFENEKLYQEVSEQLGSVDDYNKSVWSNLFGVLSLITFPLLILSVFLDSGFLKIRTLFDFSNNIWPWNIFAVVIVIYFLGLLVYKGTYRNIK
;
A
#
# COMPACT_ATOMS: atom_id res chain seq x y z
N MET A 1 14.71 -65.90 -17.59
CA MET A 1 14.60 -65.37 -18.96
C MET A 1 13.22 -64.76 -19.11
N VAL A 2 13.10 -63.45 -18.84
CA VAL A 2 11.85 -62.69 -19.02
C VAL A 2 11.76 -62.34 -20.50
N ASN A 3 10.63 -62.65 -21.13
CA ASN A 3 10.37 -62.37 -22.53
C ASN A 3 10.35 -60.84 -22.73
N LYS A 4 11.44 -60.27 -23.25
CA LYS A 4 11.67 -58.81 -23.24
C LYS A 4 10.79 -58.02 -24.21
N ASP A 5 10.09 -58.67 -25.13
CA ASP A 5 9.35 -57.98 -26.20
C ASP A 5 7.87 -58.38 -26.22
N LYS A 6 7.08 -57.95 -25.22
CA LYS A 6 5.60 -58.12 -25.21
C LYS A 6 4.88 -57.03 -26.05
N PHE A 7 5.42 -55.81 -26.13
CA PHE A 7 4.86 -54.67 -26.88
C PHE A 7 5.89 -53.54 -27.06
N ILE A 8 5.64 -52.65 -28.01
CA ILE A 8 6.39 -51.41 -28.27
C ILE A 8 5.71 -50.26 -27.51
N VAL A 9 6.50 -49.45 -26.79
CA VAL A 9 6.02 -48.24 -26.10
C VAL A 9 6.41 -47.01 -26.91
N SER A 10 5.43 -46.20 -27.27
CA SER A 10 5.61 -44.87 -27.84
C SER A 10 5.25 -43.79 -26.82
N TYR A 11 5.88 -42.62 -26.95
CA TYR A 11 5.70 -41.48 -26.05
C TYR A 11 5.16 -40.28 -26.84
N ASP A 12 4.17 -39.59 -26.28
CA ASP A 12 3.63 -38.32 -26.80
C ASP A 12 3.57 -37.30 -25.66
N PHE A 13 3.55 -36.01 -26.01
CA PHE A 13 3.70 -34.91 -25.05
C PHE A 13 2.62 -33.86 -25.24
N ILE A 14 1.95 -33.50 -24.16
CA ILE A 14 0.92 -32.44 -24.14
C ILE A 14 1.25 -31.39 -23.09
N ASN A 15 0.56 -30.25 -23.08
CA ASN A 15 0.85 -29.21 -22.10
C ASN A 15 0.40 -29.65 -20.69
N MET A 16 1.15 -29.25 -19.66
CA MET A 16 0.77 -29.48 -18.26
C MET A 16 -0.62 -28.86 -17.98
N GLY A 17 -1.46 -29.57 -17.22
CA GLY A 17 -2.83 -29.12 -16.91
C GLY A 17 -3.84 -29.31 -18.06
N SER A 18 -3.45 -29.93 -19.17
CA SER A 18 -4.41 -30.31 -20.23
C SER A 18 -5.50 -31.22 -19.65
N VAL A 19 -6.75 -30.93 -20.00
CA VAL A 19 -7.89 -31.80 -19.64
C VAL A 19 -8.16 -32.77 -20.79
N VAL A 20 -8.23 -34.06 -20.48
CA VAL A 20 -8.56 -35.13 -21.43
C VAL A 20 -10.03 -35.49 -21.26
N ALA A 21 -10.79 -35.54 -22.36
CA ALA A 21 -12.23 -35.85 -22.33
C ALA A 21 -12.72 -36.34 -23.69
N ASP A 22 -13.69 -37.26 -23.68
CA ASP A 22 -14.29 -37.84 -24.89
C ASP A 22 -14.91 -36.80 -25.83
N SER A 23 -15.36 -35.66 -25.30
CA SER A 23 -16.07 -34.60 -26.02
C SER A 23 -15.16 -33.58 -26.71
N LEU A 24 -13.83 -33.75 -26.69
CA LEU A 24 -12.90 -32.79 -27.28
C LEU A 24 -12.76 -33.00 -28.80
N ASP A 25 -12.45 -31.94 -29.55
CA ASP A 25 -12.18 -32.06 -30.99
C ASP A 25 -10.74 -32.53 -31.28
N ASP A 26 -9.81 -32.34 -30.33
CA ASP A 26 -8.43 -32.78 -30.46
C ASP A 26 -8.30 -34.30 -30.22
N GLU A 27 -7.96 -35.04 -31.27
CA GLU A 27 -7.76 -36.50 -31.20
C GLU A 27 -6.64 -36.92 -30.23
N LYS A 28 -5.66 -36.04 -29.93
CA LYS A 28 -4.61 -36.31 -28.94
C LYS A 28 -5.14 -36.29 -27.50
N LEU A 29 -6.27 -35.62 -27.25
CA LEU A 29 -6.86 -35.46 -25.92
C LEU A 29 -8.12 -36.34 -25.72
N LYS A 30 -8.28 -37.37 -26.56
CA LYS A 30 -9.33 -38.38 -26.39
C LYS A 30 -8.78 -39.63 -25.70
N PRO A 31 -9.44 -40.12 -24.64
CA PRO A 31 -9.13 -41.42 -24.06
C PRO A 31 -9.23 -42.53 -25.11
N GLN A 32 -8.22 -43.40 -25.18
CA GLN A 32 -8.22 -44.60 -26.05
C GLN A 32 -7.70 -45.81 -25.28
N LYS A 33 -8.10 -47.02 -25.69
CA LYS A 33 -7.51 -48.25 -25.15
C LYS A 33 -6.01 -48.29 -25.45
N ASN A 34 -5.22 -48.75 -24.49
CA ASN A 34 -3.74 -48.75 -24.53
C ASN A 34 -3.07 -47.37 -24.58
N TRP A 35 -3.82 -46.29 -24.36
CA TRP A 35 -3.25 -44.96 -24.15
C TRP A 35 -3.28 -44.66 -22.65
N PHE A 36 -2.16 -44.18 -22.13
CA PHE A 36 -1.97 -43.93 -20.71
C PHE A 36 -1.49 -42.50 -20.50
N PHE A 37 -2.37 -41.65 -20.00
CA PHE A 37 -2.07 -40.27 -19.62
C PHE A 37 -1.58 -40.29 -18.18
N LEU A 38 -0.31 -39.94 -17.97
CA LEU A 38 0.35 -40.00 -16.68
C LEU A 38 0.87 -38.62 -16.32
N ASP A 39 0.50 -38.16 -15.12
CA ASP A 39 0.81 -36.81 -14.64
C ASP A 39 0.26 -35.69 -15.55
N VAL A 40 -0.82 -36.04 -16.27
CA VAL A 40 -1.52 -35.15 -17.18
C VAL A 40 -2.91 -35.71 -17.48
N GLY A 41 -3.83 -34.83 -17.90
CA GLY A 41 -5.20 -35.19 -18.27
C GLY A 41 -6.28 -34.68 -17.30
N ASN A 42 -5.88 -34.20 -16.12
CA ASN A 42 -6.71 -33.58 -15.08
C ASN A 42 -7.90 -34.47 -14.64
N SER A 43 -7.67 -35.78 -14.59
CA SER A 43 -8.69 -36.80 -14.24
C SER A 43 -8.05 -38.01 -13.55
N LEU A 44 -8.86 -38.82 -12.89
CA LEU A 44 -8.47 -40.10 -12.32
C LEU A 44 -9.47 -41.19 -12.77
N GLU A 45 -9.17 -41.84 -13.89
CA GLU A 45 -10.05 -42.82 -14.52
C GLU A 45 -9.26 -43.86 -15.33
N GLU A 46 -9.95 -44.72 -16.09
CA GLU A 46 -9.28 -45.77 -16.87
C GLU A 46 -8.34 -45.18 -17.92
N GLY A 47 -7.04 -45.43 -17.76
CA GLY A 47 -6.00 -44.89 -18.64
C GLY A 47 -5.56 -43.45 -18.35
N ILE A 48 -6.11 -42.77 -17.35
CA ILE A 48 -5.71 -41.40 -16.99
C ILE A 48 -5.42 -41.32 -15.49
N ILE A 49 -4.17 -41.03 -15.14
CA ILE A 49 -3.69 -40.89 -13.77
C ILE A 49 -3.08 -39.51 -13.59
N ASP A 50 -3.88 -38.59 -13.07
CA ASP A 50 -3.48 -37.24 -12.70
C ASP A 50 -4.02 -36.92 -11.29
N HIS A 51 -3.31 -36.08 -10.54
CA HIS A 51 -3.71 -35.60 -9.21
C HIS A 51 -4.05 -34.10 -9.18
N HIS A 52 -3.83 -33.37 -10.27
CA HIS A 52 -3.97 -31.91 -10.33
C HIS A 52 -5.41 -31.38 -10.23
N GLN A 53 -6.41 -32.26 -10.25
CA GLN A 53 -7.83 -31.91 -10.14
C GLN A 53 -8.32 -31.68 -8.69
N ASN A 54 -7.56 -32.09 -7.66
CA ASN A 54 -7.98 -32.01 -6.25
C ASN A 54 -7.04 -31.16 -5.39
N ILE A 55 -7.59 -30.14 -4.72
CA ILE A 55 -6.90 -29.12 -3.90
C ILE A 55 -5.96 -29.70 -2.82
N SER A 56 -6.18 -30.93 -2.36
CA SER A 56 -5.37 -31.55 -1.29
C SER A 56 -4.71 -32.85 -1.73
N GLY A 57 -4.59 -33.09 -3.03
CA GLY A 57 -4.28 -34.41 -3.57
C GLY A 57 -5.49 -35.34 -3.53
N VAL A 58 -5.31 -36.57 -3.98
CA VAL A 58 -6.38 -37.56 -4.03
C VAL A 58 -6.39 -38.36 -2.73
N ILE A 59 -7.50 -38.33 -2.00
CA ILE A 59 -7.66 -39.15 -0.79
C ILE A 59 -8.24 -40.50 -1.19
N VAL A 60 -7.45 -41.57 -1.02
CA VAL A 60 -7.92 -42.94 -1.22
C VAL A 60 -7.68 -43.74 0.04
N ALA A 61 -8.74 -44.35 0.58
CA ALA A 61 -8.71 -45.12 1.83
C ALA A 61 -8.07 -44.38 3.02
N GLY A 62 -8.26 -43.06 3.11
CA GLY A 62 -7.72 -42.22 4.19
C GLY A 62 -6.25 -41.82 4.04
N LYS A 63 -5.56 -42.26 2.98
CA LYS A 63 -4.23 -41.77 2.60
C LYS A 63 -4.37 -40.72 1.50
N THR A 64 -3.63 -39.62 1.62
CA THR A 64 -3.52 -38.59 0.60
C THR A 64 -2.36 -38.90 -0.33
N TYR A 65 -2.63 -38.92 -1.64
CA TYR A 65 -1.64 -39.10 -2.70
C TYR A 65 -1.42 -37.77 -3.41
N ARG A 66 -0.15 -37.38 -3.58
CA ARG A 66 0.24 -36.08 -4.14
C ARG A 66 1.18 -36.17 -5.34
N SER A 67 1.35 -37.36 -5.90
CA SER A 67 2.11 -37.56 -7.13
C SER A 67 1.39 -38.59 -7.99
N ALA A 68 1.47 -38.45 -9.31
CA ALA A 68 0.94 -39.37 -10.29
C ALA A 68 1.55 -40.76 -10.12
N ALA A 69 2.87 -40.88 -9.84
CA ALA A 69 3.51 -42.15 -9.58
C ALA A 69 2.90 -42.88 -8.38
N SER A 70 2.68 -42.17 -7.27
CA SER A 70 2.10 -42.75 -6.05
C SER A 70 0.63 -43.13 -6.24
N LEU A 71 -0.12 -42.30 -6.96
CA LEU A 71 -1.50 -42.55 -7.31
C LEU A 71 -1.65 -43.75 -8.27
N LEU A 72 -0.74 -43.89 -9.23
CA LEU A 72 -0.68 -45.02 -10.16
C LEU A 72 -0.40 -46.33 -9.43
N ALA A 73 0.58 -46.35 -8.53
CA ALA A 73 0.91 -47.55 -7.76
C ALA A 73 -0.28 -48.04 -6.92
N HIS A 74 -1.04 -47.10 -6.34
CA HIS A 74 -2.28 -47.42 -5.63
C HIS A 74 -3.40 -47.86 -6.57
N SER A 75 -3.57 -47.15 -7.69
CA SER A 75 -4.68 -47.29 -8.62
C SER A 75 -4.36 -48.17 -9.83
N ARG A 76 -3.44 -49.14 -9.69
CA ARG A 76 -2.94 -50.01 -10.76
C ARG A 76 -4.03 -50.65 -11.62
N ASN A 77 -5.20 -50.91 -11.05
CA ASN A 77 -6.35 -51.46 -11.77
C ASN A 77 -6.84 -50.55 -12.90
N LEU A 78 -6.72 -49.22 -12.79
CA LEU A 78 -7.11 -48.28 -13.83
C LEU A 78 -6.22 -48.41 -15.08
N ILE A 79 -4.93 -48.68 -14.88
CA ILE A 79 -3.99 -48.99 -15.98
C ILE A 79 -4.31 -50.38 -16.55
N MET A 80 -4.44 -51.39 -15.69
CA MET A 80 -4.66 -52.77 -16.15
C MET A 80 -5.99 -52.96 -16.89
N LYS A 81 -7.05 -52.24 -16.53
CA LYS A 81 -8.34 -52.25 -17.27
C LYS A 81 -8.26 -51.57 -18.62
N ASN A 82 -7.37 -50.59 -18.78
CA ASN A 82 -7.18 -49.91 -20.06
C ASN A 82 -6.24 -50.66 -21.02
N TYR A 83 -5.54 -51.67 -20.51
CA TYR A 83 -4.64 -52.51 -21.29
C TYR A 83 -5.36 -53.66 -22.00
N ASN A 84 -5.09 -53.81 -23.28
CA ASN A 84 -5.48 -54.96 -24.10
C ASN A 84 -4.21 -55.68 -24.60
N SER A 85 -4.02 -56.92 -24.12
CA SER A 85 -2.86 -57.75 -24.44
C SER A 85 -2.74 -58.17 -25.91
N ASP A 86 -3.81 -58.05 -26.69
CA ASP A 86 -3.83 -58.44 -28.10
C ASP A 86 -3.16 -57.41 -29.03
N ILE A 87 -2.78 -56.25 -28.49
CA ILE A 87 -2.19 -55.14 -29.23
C ILE A 87 -0.70 -55.01 -28.87
N ASN A 88 0.14 -54.91 -29.90
CA ASN A 88 1.60 -54.84 -29.75
C ASN A 88 2.13 -53.42 -29.52
N GLU A 89 1.28 -52.41 -29.43
CA GLU A 89 1.66 -51.01 -29.27
C GLU A 89 0.92 -50.35 -28.10
N ILE A 90 1.67 -49.65 -27.26
CA ILE A 90 1.19 -48.87 -26.14
C ILE A 90 1.68 -47.44 -26.29
N LYS A 91 0.81 -46.47 -25.99
CA LYS A 91 1.18 -45.05 -25.98
C LYS A 91 1.11 -44.51 -24.55
N ILE A 92 2.22 -43.96 -24.07
CA ILE A 92 2.28 -43.21 -22.82
C ILE A 92 2.33 -41.72 -23.16
N ILE A 93 1.45 -40.94 -22.55
CA ILE A 93 1.27 -39.52 -22.78
C ILE A 93 1.56 -38.81 -21.47
N VAL A 94 2.55 -37.92 -21.48
CA VAL A 94 2.98 -37.13 -20.31
C VAL A 94 2.99 -35.65 -20.66
N HIS A 95 3.25 -34.79 -19.68
CA HIS A 95 3.39 -33.37 -19.99
C HIS A 95 4.74 -33.07 -20.70
N LYS A 96 4.78 -32.00 -21.49
CA LYS A 96 6.02 -31.43 -22.05
C LYS A 96 6.95 -31.00 -20.93
N GLU A 97 8.27 -31.04 -21.16
CA GLU A 97 9.29 -30.87 -20.13
C GLU A 97 9.09 -31.89 -18.98
N PRO A 98 9.03 -33.21 -19.28
CA PRO A 98 8.68 -34.23 -18.30
C PRO A 98 9.64 -34.17 -17.11
N ASP A 99 9.09 -34.26 -15.91
CA ASP A 99 9.83 -34.13 -14.67
C ASP A 99 10.05 -35.49 -13.97
N PHE A 100 10.47 -35.45 -12.70
CA PHE A 100 10.74 -36.66 -11.94
C PHE A 100 9.50 -37.54 -11.72
N ASP A 101 8.31 -36.96 -11.49
CA ASP A 101 7.07 -37.73 -11.29
C ASP A 101 6.61 -38.36 -12.60
N CYS A 102 6.75 -37.65 -13.72
CA CYS A 102 6.61 -38.22 -15.07
C CYS A 102 7.52 -39.43 -15.30
N PHE A 103 8.80 -39.33 -14.96
CA PHE A 103 9.75 -40.44 -15.16
C PHE A 103 9.37 -41.67 -14.35
N VAL A 104 9.02 -41.48 -13.07
CA VAL A 104 8.68 -42.58 -12.17
C VAL A 104 7.33 -43.20 -12.57
N SER A 105 6.31 -42.38 -12.84
CA SER A 105 4.98 -42.87 -13.23
C SER A 105 5.02 -43.67 -14.53
N ALA A 106 5.73 -43.19 -15.55
CA ALA A 106 5.90 -43.90 -16.82
C ALA A 106 6.69 -45.21 -16.65
N TYR A 107 7.79 -45.20 -15.88
CA TYR A 107 8.55 -46.41 -15.59
C TYR A 107 7.69 -47.46 -14.89
N LEU A 108 6.92 -47.06 -13.87
CA LEU A 108 6.01 -47.95 -13.15
C LEU A 108 4.90 -48.48 -14.05
N ALA A 109 4.33 -47.66 -14.93
CA ALA A 109 3.35 -48.11 -15.92
C ALA A 109 3.93 -49.19 -16.85
N GLU A 110 5.10 -48.94 -17.43
CA GLU A 110 5.80 -49.92 -18.25
C GLU A 110 6.07 -51.22 -17.49
N TYR A 111 6.54 -51.11 -16.24
CA TYR A 111 6.87 -52.26 -15.41
C TYR A 111 5.63 -53.08 -15.07
N LEU A 112 4.53 -52.43 -14.68
CA LEU A 112 3.24 -53.08 -14.39
C LEU A 112 2.74 -53.88 -15.59
N LEU A 113 2.77 -53.27 -16.78
CA LEU A 113 2.27 -53.88 -18.02
C LEU A 113 3.15 -55.06 -18.45
N LYS A 114 4.47 -54.98 -18.26
CA LYS A 114 5.41 -56.07 -18.57
C LYS A 114 5.34 -57.23 -17.57
N ASN A 115 5.01 -56.95 -16.31
CA ASN A 115 5.09 -57.91 -15.20
C ASN A 115 3.71 -58.27 -14.61
N ASP A 116 2.66 -58.27 -15.44
CA ASP A 116 1.31 -58.72 -15.11
C ASP A 116 0.75 -58.06 -13.83
N GLY A 117 0.93 -56.74 -13.70
CA GLY A 117 0.40 -55.92 -12.59
C GLY A 117 1.25 -55.91 -11.31
N ARG A 118 2.48 -56.45 -11.34
CA ARG A 118 3.43 -56.39 -10.23
C ARG A 118 4.27 -55.11 -10.28
N LEU A 119 4.58 -54.56 -9.10
CA LEU A 119 5.48 -53.41 -8.94
C LEU A 119 6.93 -53.90 -8.70
N PRO A 120 7.96 -53.10 -9.02
CA PRO A 120 9.35 -53.43 -8.74
C PRO A 120 9.62 -53.48 -7.24
N ASP A 121 10.65 -54.22 -6.82
CA ASP A 121 11.09 -54.20 -5.42
C ASP A 121 11.53 -52.79 -5.00
N ASN A 122 11.35 -52.44 -3.72
CA ASN A 122 11.68 -51.13 -3.15
C ASN A 122 10.91 -49.92 -3.75
N TYR A 123 9.80 -50.14 -4.47
CA TYR A 123 9.00 -49.05 -5.06
C TYR A 123 8.51 -48.03 -4.03
N GLU A 124 8.24 -48.44 -2.79
CA GLU A 124 7.70 -47.59 -1.75
C GLU A 124 8.63 -46.42 -1.38
N GLU A 125 9.95 -46.66 -1.35
CA GLU A 125 10.94 -45.62 -1.06
C GLU A 125 11.05 -44.61 -2.21
N VAL A 126 11.00 -45.09 -3.46
CA VAL A 126 10.99 -44.23 -4.65
C VAL A 126 9.72 -43.36 -4.66
N LEU A 127 8.55 -43.94 -4.35
CA LEU A 127 7.29 -43.19 -4.28
C LEU A 127 7.30 -42.13 -3.19
N GLU A 128 7.76 -42.45 -1.98
CA GLU A 128 7.87 -41.46 -0.90
C GLU A 128 8.82 -40.32 -1.28
N TYR A 129 9.92 -40.65 -1.97
CA TYR A 129 10.83 -39.65 -2.50
C TYR A 129 10.17 -38.78 -3.58
N THR A 130 9.45 -39.39 -4.53
CA THR A 130 8.71 -38.67 -5.58
C THR A 130 7.67 -37.72 -5.00
N GLU A 131 6.90 -38.12 -3.99
CA GLU A 131 5.94 -37.22 -3.31
C GLU A 131 6.63 -36.00 -2.69
N LYS A 132 7.83 -36.15 -2.14
CA LYS A 132 8.62 -35.03 -1.60
C LYS A 132 9.16 -34.11 -2.70
N VAL A 133 9.51 -34.67 -3.86
CA VAL A 133 9.99 -33.90 -5.02
C VAL A 133 8.85 -33.08 -5.61
N ASP A 134 7.71 -33.70 -5.90
CA ASP A 134 6.54 -33.02 -6.47
C ASP A 134 5.98 -31.93 -5.53
N ALA A 135 5.92 -32.23 -4.24
CA ALA A 135 5.53 -31.24 -3.23
C ALA A 135 6.57 -30.12 -3.04
N GLY A 136 7.72 -30.16 -3.73
CA GLY A 136 8.81 -29.20 -3.60
C GLY A 136 9.43 -29.18 -2.21
N MET A 137 9.26 -30.24 -1.41
CA MET A 137 9.73 -30.35 -0.03
C MET A 137 11.18 -30.82 0.07
N LEU A 138 11.75 -31.32 -1.02
CA LEU A 138 13.13 -31.76 -1.04
C LEU A 138 14.10 -30.60 -0.80
N ARG A 139 15.09 -30.87 0.06
CA ARG A 139 16.19 -29.97 0.41
C ARG A 139 17.49 -30.59 -0.09
N ILE A 140 18.35 -29.77 -0.67
CA ILE A 140 19.74 -30.17 -0.98
C ILE A 140 20.54 -30.13 0.34
N GLU A 141 21.74 -30.69 0.36
CA GLU A 141 22.72 -30.33 1.38
C GLU A 141 23.99 -29.97 0.60
N ASP A 142 24.79 -29.00 1.05
CA ASP A 142 26.03 -28.58 0.37
C ASP A 142 26.95 -29.75 0.03
N LYS A 143 26.86 -30.84 0.80
CA LYS A 143 27.66 -32.06 0.63
C LYS A 143 27.02 -33.13 -0.24
N ASN A 144 25.76 -32.97 -0.65
CA ASN A 144 24.98 -33.99 -1.35
C ASN A 144 24.02 -33.42 -2.40
N VAL A 145 24.57 -32.78 -3.44
CA VAL A 145 23.83 -32.35 -4.65
C VAL A 145 23.48 -33.53 -5.57
N LYS A 146 24.14 -34.68 -5.36
CA LYS A 146 24.00 -35.89 -6.19
C LYS A 146 22.77 -36.70 -5.80
N THR A 147 21.59 -36.10 -5.86
CA THR A 147 20.33 -36.80 -5.60
C THR A 147 19.56 -37.06 -6.90
N PRO A 148 18.67 -38.06 -6.94
CA PRO A 148 17.88 -38.37 -8.13
C PRO A 148 17.15 -37.19 -8.75
N ALA A 149 16.56 -36.35 -7.90
CA ALA A 149 15.80 -35.18 -8.36
C ALA A 149 16.72 -34.11 -8.98
N MET A 150 17.91 -33.90 -8.40
CA MET A 150 18.85 -32.93 -8.96
C MET A 150 19.42 -33.41 -10.30
N VAL A 151 19.74 -34.70 -10.41
CA VAL A 151 20.17 -35.31 -11.68
C VAL A 151 19.07 -35.20 -12.73
N ALA A 152 17.80 -35.43 -12.34
CA ALA A 152 16.65 -35.25 -13.20
C ALA A 152 16.52 -33.80 -13.73
N CYS A 153 16.68 -32.79 -12.86
CA CYS A 153 16.69 -31.39 -13.30
C CYS A 153 17.81 -31.07 -14.31
N ALA A 154 18.95 -31.74 -14.22
CA ALA A 154 20.09 -31.50 -15.10
C ALA A 154 19.99 -32.21 -16.47
N LEU A 155 19.05 -33.16 -16.66
CA LEU A 155 18.94 -33.94 -17.91
C LEU A 155 18.76 -33.03 -19.13
N ALA A 156 17.80 -32.10 -19.04
CA ALA A 156 17.47 -31.15 -20.12
C ALA A 156 18.63 -30.20 -20.43
N GLU A 157 19.56 -30.04 -19.50
CA GLU A 157 20.63 -29.05 -19.56
C GLU A 157 21.93 -29.58 -20.18
N THR A 158 21.99 -30.89 -20.45
CA THR A 158 23.17 -31.51 -21.06
C THR A 158 23.35 -31.08 -22.52
N PRO A 159 24.59 -30.93 -23.02
CA PRO A 159 24.85 -30.60 -24.43
C PRO A 159 24.22 -31.59 -25.42
N GLU A 160 24.11 -32.85 -25.02
CA GLU A 160 23.50 -33.94 -25.78
C GLU A 160 22.01 -33.73 -26.03
N ILE A 161 21.29 -33.12 -25.08
CA ILE A 161 19.85 -32.91 -25.14
C ILE A 161 19.51 -31.49 -25.63
N LYS A 162 20.33 -30.49 -25.29
CA LYS A 162 20.16 -29.09 -25.70
C LYS A 162 20.11 -28.88 -27.21
N CYS A 163 20.62 -29.81 -28.01
CA CYS A 163 20.57 -29.71 -29.47
C CYS A 163 19.21 -30.07 -30.08
N PHE A 164 18.31 -30.70 -29.32
CA PHE A 164 16.95 -30.99 -29.74
C PHE A 164 15.98 -29.86 -29.38
N SER A 165 14.86 -29.78 -30.10
CA SER A 165 13.75 -28.85 -29.85
C SER A 165 12.40 -29.60 -29.76
N GLY A 166 11.37 -28.91 -29.26
CA GLY A 166 10.00 -29.46 -29.16
C GLY A 166 9.89 -30.87 -28.60
N ASP A 167 9.10 -31.71 -29.26
CA ASP A 167 8.83 -33.09 -28.82
C ASP A 167 10.05 -34.02 -28.94
N GLU A 168 11.01 -33.73 -29.81
CA GLU A 168 12.27 -34.49 -29.88
C GLU A 168 13.08 -34.30 -28.60
N LYS A 169 13.14 -33.06 -28.09
CA LYS A 169 13.77 -32.75 -26.81
C LYS A 169 13.06 -33.46 -25.66
N ASN A 170 11.73 -33.38 -25.62
CA ASN A 170 10.92 -34.06 -24.60
C ASN A 170 11.15 -35.58 -24.62
N LEU A 171 11.21 -36.19 -25.81
CA LEU A 171 11.49 -37.61 -25.97
C LEU A 171 12.90 -37.99 -25.50
N ALA A 172 13.90 -37.16 -25.80
CA ALA A 172 15.27 -37.37 -25.35
C ALA A 172 15.39 -37.30 -23.82
N ILE A 173 14.75 -36.30 -23.20
CA ILE A 173 14.65 -36.14 -21.75
C ILE A 173 13.96 -37.37 -21.15
N MET A 174 12.79 -37.75 -21.67
CA MET A 174 12.01 -38.89 -21.17
C MET A 174 12.81 -40.19 -21.20
N LYS A 175 13.47 -40.50 -22.33
CA LYS A 175 14.31 -41.69 -22.45
C LYS A 175 15.45 -41.71 -21.44
N LYS A 176 16.10 -40.56 -21.19
CA LYS A 176 17.19 -40.46 -20.21
C LYS A 176 16.66 -40.53 -18.77
N GLY A 177 15.48 -39.97 -18.50
CA GLY A 177 14.76 -40.08 -17.24
C GLY A 177 14.36 -41.52 -16.91
N LEU A 178 13.85 -42.29 -17.87
CA LEU A 178 13.54 -43.72 -17.65
C LEU A 178 14.79 -44.53 -17.31
N ARG A 179 15.93 -44.24 -17.96
CA ARG A 179 17.22 -44.86 -17.61
C ARG A 179 17.67 -44.49 -16.20
N LEU A 180 17.38 -43.26 -15.76
CA LEU A 180 17.68 -42.81 -14.39
C LEU A 180 16.85 -43.61 -13.37
N ILE A 181 15.55 -43.77 -13.61
CA ILE A 181 14.69 -44.54 -12.72
C ILE A 181 15.10 -46.02 -12.69
N ASP A 182 15.40 -46.62 -13.85
CA ASP A 182 15.90 -48.00 -13.93
C ASP A 182 17.21 -48.17 -13.14
N TYR A 183 18.16 -47.24 -13.29
CA TYR A 183 19.40 -47.22 -12.54
C TYR A 183 19.15 -47.16 -11.03
N ILE A 184 18.25 -46.28 -10.58
CA ILE A 184 17.90 -46.14 -9.15
C ILE A 184 17.36 -47.45 -8.60
N PHE A 185 16.36 -48.06 -9.26
CA PHE A 185 15.80 -49.34 -8.82
C PHE A 185 16.86 -50.44 -8.71
N ASN A 186 17.75 -50.54 -9.70
CA ASN A 186 18.84 -51.50 -9.66
C ASN A 186 19.80 -51.23 -8.49
N ARG A 187 20.18 -49.97 -8.25
CA ARG A 187 21.07 -49.60 -7.13
C ARG A 187 20.44 -49.83 -5.76
N LEU A 188 19.13 -49.62 -5.61
CA LEU A 188 18.43 -49.83 -4.35
C LEU A 188 18.49 -51.29 -3.88
N THR A 189 18.67 -52.25 -4.79
CA THR A 189 18.90 -53.66 -4.41
C THR A 189 20.20 -53.87 -3.62
N GLU A 190 21.18 -52.98 -3.76
CA GLU A 190 22.49 -53.05 -3.09
C GLU A 190 22.59 -52.15 -1.86
N ILE A 191 22.15 -50.88 -1.97
CA ILE A 191 22.42 -49.85 -0.96
C ILE A 191 21.24 -49.54 -0.03
N GLN A 192 20.08 -50.15 -0.26
CA GLN A 192 18.86 -50.09 0.57
C GLN A 192 18.30 -48.70 0.90
N SER A 193 18.86 -47.62 0.33
CA SER A 193 18.25 -46.29 0.44
C SER A 193 18.52 -45.36 -0.75
N ILE A 194 17.50 -44.60 -1.15
CA ILE A 194 17.56 -43.58 -2.22
C ILE A 194 18.33 -42.33 -1.79
N HIS A 195 18.50 -42.13 -0.48
CA HIS A 195 19.26 -41.01 0.08
C HIS A 195 20.75 -41.34 0.25
N HIS A 196 21.18 -42.55 -0.10
CA HIS A 196 22.54 -43.01 0.14
C HIS A 196 23.57 -42.17 -0.65
N PRO A 197 24.64 -41.61 -0.03
CA PRO A 197 25.60 -40.72 -0.70
C PRO A 197 26.36 -41.34 -1.89
N ARG A 198 26.35 -42.67 -2.00
CA ARG A 198 26.95 -43.46 -3.08
C ARG A 198 25.92 -44.00 -4.09
N LEU A 199 24.74 -43.39 -4.15
CA LEU A 199 23.76 -43.76 -5.17
C LEU A 199 24.34 -43.53 -6.57
N PHE A 200 25.04 -42.42 -6.78
CA PHE A 200 25.78 -42.09 -8.01
C PHE A 200 27.29 -42.20 -7.81
N ASP A 201 27.78 -43.44 -7.75
CA ASP A 201 29.22 -43.75 -7.82
C ASP A 201 29.75 -43.59 -9.27
N LYS A 202 31.05 -43.88 -9.47
CA LYS A 202 31.64 -43.85 -10.82
C LYS A 202 30.91 -44.84 -11.75
N ASP A 203 30.79 -44.47 -13.02
CA ASP A 203 30.14 -45.26 -14.08
C ASP A 203 28.61 -45.38 -13.92
N SER A 204 27.99 -44.38 -13.29
CA SER A 204 26.54 -44.24 -13.19
C SER A 204 25.85 -44.02 -14.55
N GLY A 205 26.58 -43.52 -15.54
CA GLY A 205 26.04 -43.14 -16.85
C GLY A 205 25.38 -41.76 -16.87
N PHE A 206 25.54 -40.99 -15.78
CA PHE A 206 25.04 -39.62 -15.59
C PHE A 206 26.17 -38.62 -15.32
N GLU A 207 27.38 -38.91 -15.78
CA GLU A 207 28.57 -38.08 -15.51
C GLU A 207 28.42 -36.67 -16.09
N SER A 208 27.75 -36.52 -17.24
CA SER A 208 27.46 -35.21 -17.86
C SER A 208 26.61 -34.33 -16.94
N GLU A 209 25.53 -34.88 -16.38
CA GLU A 209 24.64 -34.21 -15.41
C GLU A 209 25.38 -33.88 -14.12
N LEU A 210 26.12 -34.85 -13.57
CA LEU A 210 26.85 -34.69 -12.33
C LEU A 210 27.94 -33.61 -12.44
N ASN A 211 28.56 -33.43 -13.62
CA ASN A 211 29.51 -32.36 -13.87
C ASN A 211 28.85 -30.98 -13.92
N LEU A 212 27.66 -30.86 -14.55
CA LEU A 212 26.89 -29.61 -14.52
C LEU A 212 26.53 -29.22 -13.07
N LEU A 213 26.06 -30.19 -12.29
CA LEU A 213 25.68 -29.98 -10.89
C LEU A 213 26.87 -29.62 -9.99
N ALA A 214 28.09 -30.02 -10.34
CA ALA A 214 29.28 -29.71 -9.55
C ALA A 214 29.64 -28.22 -9.56
N GLU A 215 29.34 -27.51 -10.66
CA GLU A 215 29.60 -26.08 -10.83
C GLU A 215 28.35 -25.22 -10.56
N ASP A 216 27.18 -25.84 -10.41
CA ASP A 216 25.90 -25.15 -10.36
C ASP A 216 25.77 -24.14 -9.21
N TYR A 217 26.35 -24.45 -8.04
CA TYR A 217 26.37 -23.51 -6.91
C TYR A 217 27.21 -22.26 -7.21
N LEU A 218 28.32 -22.39 -7.95
CA LEU A 218 29.13 -21.24 -8.35
C LEU A 218 28.37 -20.36 -9.35
N ASN A 219 27.60 -20.98 -10.26
CA ASN A 219 26.72 -20.27 -11.17
C ASN A 219 25.62 -19.52 -10.40
N TYR A 220 25.02 -20.16 -9.40
CA TYR A 220 24.04 -19.53 -8.50
C TYR A 220 24.63 -18.29 -7.80
N CYS A 221 25.80 -18.43 -7.18
CA CYS A 221 26.49 -17.30 -6.55
C CYS A 221 26.79 -16.18 -7.55
N SER A 222 27.25 -16.52 -8.76
CA SER A 222 27.51 -15.55 -9.83
C SER A 222 26.24 -14.81 -10.26
N ASP A 223 25.10 -15.51 -10.34
CA ASP A 223 23.82 -14.90 -10.71
C ASP A 223 23.30 -13.95 -9.63
N LEU A 224 23.53 -14.25 -8.34
CA LEU A 224 23.18 -13.37 -7.23
C LEU A 224 24.01 -12.09 -7.15
N GLU A 225 25.23 -12.08 -7.72
CA GLU A 225 26.12 -10.92 -7.73
C GLU A 225 25.78 -9.93 -8.86
N LYS A 226 25.08 -10.40 -9.91
CA LYS A 226 24.65 -9.61 -11.07
C LYS A 226 23.37 -8.82 -10.75
N ALA A 227 23.48 -7.56 -10.35
CA ALA A 227 22.33 -6.71 -10.01
C ALA A 227 21.37 -6.42 -11.19
N ASP A 228 21.86 -6.56 -12.42
CA ASP A 228 21.08 -6.51 -13.65
C ASP A 228 20.29 -7.80 -13.92
N LEU A 229 20.67 -8.92 -13.30
CA LEU A 229 19.99 -10.21 -13.41
C LEU A 229 19.09 -10.51 -12.20
N CYS A 230 19.60 -10.36 -10.98
CA CYS A 230 18.91 -10.76 -9.76
C CYS A 230 18.80 -9.61 -8.75
N GLU A 231 17.61 -9.41 -8.21
CA GLU A 231 17.30 -8.45 -7.16
C GLU A 231 16.95 -9.19 -5.87
N LYS A 232 17.58 -8.78 -4.76
CA LYS A 232 17.30 -9.30 -3.42
C LYS A 232 16.26 -8.40 -2.77
N ILE A 233 15.17 -8.98 -2.30
CA ILE A 233 14.04 -8.24 -1.73
C ILE A 233 13.67 -8.78 -0.35
N ARG A 234 12.89 -7.99 0.39
CA ARG A 234 12.09 -8.46 1.51
C ARG A 234 10.62 -8.27 1.19
N ILE A 235 9.82 -9.28 1.53
CA ILE A 235 8.39 -9.28 1.25
C ILE A 235 7.64 -9.90 2.43
N LYS A 236 6.46 -9.36 2.73
CA LYS A 236 5.53 -9.94 3.69
C LYS A 236 4.58 -10.90 2.98
N LEU A 237 4.43 -12.12 3.50
CA LEU A 237 3.59 -13.17 2.90
C LEU A 237 2.59 -13.75 3.93
N PRO A 238 1.38 -14.17 3.50
CA PRO A 238 0.42 -14.84 4.36
C PRO A 238 0.95 -16.14 4.96
N VAL A 239 0.65 -16.39 6.24
CA VAL A 239 0.99 -17.63 6.95
C VAL A 239 -0.11 -18.68 6.73
N ILE A 240 0.29 -19.92 6.41
CA ILE A 240 -0.61 -21.06 6.20
C ILE A 240 -1.28 -21.47 7.52
N GLY A 241 -2.60 -21.61 7.51
CA GLY A 241 -3.35 -22.24 8.60
C GLY A 241 -3.41 -21.43 9.90
N ALA A 242 -3.00 -20.17 9.89
CA ALA A 242 -3.11 -19.31 11.05
C ALA A 242 -4.60 -18.98 11.34
N GLU A 243 -5.03 -19.17 12.59
CA GLU A 243 -6.39 -18.79 13.03
C GLU A 243 -6.63 -17.28 12.86
N GLU A 244 -5.58 -16.48 13.03
CA GLU A 244 -5.52 -15.06 12.74
C GLU A 244 -4.79 -14.84 11.41
N GLN A 245 -5.34 -14.04 10.50
CA GLN A 245 -4.68 -13.66 9.25
C GLN A 245 -3.38 -12.90 9.56
N ARG A 246 -2.25 -13.60 9.56
CA ARG A 246 -0.92 -13.07 9.89
C ARG A 246 -0.03 -13.05 8.66
N LEU A 247 0.82 -12.04 8.60
CA LEU A 247 1.90 -11.95 7.64
C LEU A 247 3.25 -12.28 8.28
N GLN A 248 4.15 -12.85 7.49
CA GLN A 248 5.53 -13.09 7.83
C GLN A 248 6.44 -12.39 6.81
N GLU A 249 7.36 -11.55 7.29
CA GLU A 249 8.43 -11.00 6.46
C GLU A 249 9.44 -12.11 6.13
N VAL A 250 9.79 -12.23 4.84
CA VAL A 250 10.74 -13.21 4.34
C VAL A 250 11.72 -12.56 3.34
N ASP A 251 12.90 -13.16 3.20
CA ASP A 251 13.83 -12.79 2.13
C ASP A 251 13.38 -13.43 0.81
N GLY A 252 13.54 -12.71 -0.29
CA GLY A 252 13.20 -13.18 -1.62
C GLY A 252 14.20 -12.79 -2.71
N LEU A 253 14.12 -13.51 -3.84
CA LEU A 253 14.87 -13.24 -5.06
C LEU A 253 13.92 -12.96 -6.22
N VAL A 254 14.23 -11.92 -6.99
CA VAL A 254 13.52 -11.57 -8.22
C VAL A 254 14.54 -11.59 -9.35
N PHE A 255 14.42 -12.57 -10.25
CA PHE A 255 15.25 -12.67 -11.43
C PHE A 255 14.60 -11.93 -12.59
N LYS A 256 15.36 -11.13 -13.34
CA LYS A 256 14.90 -10.36 -14.51
C LYS A 256 15.01 -11.15 -15.82
N ASP A 257 15.82 -12.20 -15.81
CA ASP A 257 16.04 -13.16 -16.90
C ASP A 257 16.24 -14.54 -16.27
N GLU A 258 16.22 -15.61 -17.08
CA GLU A 258 16.41 -16.98 -16.64
C GLU A 258 17.80 -17.16 -16.00
N PRO A 259 17.90 -17.70 -14.77
CA PRO A 259 19.19 -17.91 -14.12
C PRO A 259 20.03 -18.94 -14.88
N SER A 260 21.35 -18.76 -14.83
CA SER A 260 22.29 -19.71 -15.42
C SER A 260 22.43 -21.00 -14.62
N CYS A 261 22.11 -20.97 -13.33
CA CYS A 261 22.06 -22.15 -12.47
C CYS A 261 20.75 -22.94 -12.63
N ILE A 262 20.91 -24.26 -12.69
CA ILE A 262 19.87 -25.27 -12.86
C ILE A 262 19.03 -25.37 -11.57
N LEU A 263 19.69 -25.42 -10.42
CA LEU A 263 19.04 -25.68 -9.12
C LEU A 263 18.73 -24.40 -8.34
N HIS A 264 18.50 -23.29 -9.04
CA HIS A 264 18.26 -21.96 -8.46
C HIS A 264 17.26 -21.95 -7.29
N LYS A 265 16.14 -22.69 -7.37
CA LYS A 265 15.14 -22.76 -6.28
C LYS A 265 15.70 -23.46 -5.04
N TYR A 266 16.44 -24.54 -5.24
CA TYR A 266 16.98 -25.32 -4.14
C TYR A 266 18.12 -24.58 -3.44
N TRP A 267 19.00 -23.92 -4.20
CA TRP A 267 20.05 -23.06 -3.64
C TRP A 267 19.45 -21.87 -2.89
N ALA A 268 18.46 -21.18 -3.47
CA ALA A 268 17.75 -20.08 -2.82
C ALA A 268 17.22 -20.46 -1.43
N ARG A 269 16.52 -21.59 -1.32
CA ARG A 269 15.91 -22.06 -0.06
C ARG A 269 16.91 -22.36 1.06
N GLN A 270 18.18 -22.55 0.72
CA GLN A 270 19.23 -22.95 1.66
C GLN A 270 20.33 -21.91 1.82
N ASP A 271 20.28 -20.83 1.06
CA ASP A 271 21.33 -19.84 1.09
C ASP A 271 21.39 -19.14 2.46
N HIS A 272 22.34 -19.58 3.28
CA HIS A 272 22.61 -19.00 4.59
C HIS A 272 23.20 -17.58 4.51
N ASN A 273 23.57 -17.11 3.31
CA ASN A 273 23.96 -15.72 3.06
C ASN A 273 22.75 -14.79 2.87
N SER A 274 21.52 -15.33 2.86
CA SER A 274 20.31 -14.52 2.97
C SER A 274 20.35 -13.61 4.21
N PRO A 275 19.78 -12.40 4.15
CA PRO A 275 19.78 -11.46 5.29
C PRO A 275 19.27 -12.04 6.61
N SER A 276 18.25 -12.90 6.57
CA SER A 276 17.67 -13.60 7.72
C SER A 276 18.41 -14.88 8.10
N ARG A 277 19.34 -15.36 7.26
CA ARG A 277 20.03 -16.66 7.34
C ARG A 277 19.10 -17.87 7.26
N THR A 278 17.87 -17.68 6.78
CA THR A 278 16.87 -18.75 6.63
C THR A 278 16.72 -19.25 5.20
N GLY A 279 17.52 -18.73 4.26
CA GLY A 279 17.32 -18.91 2.83
C GLY A 279 16.40 -17.82 2.26
N TYR A 280 16.43 -17.67 0.94
CA TYR A 280 15.44 -16.91 0.21
C TYR A 280 14.18 -17.77 0.04
N ILE A 281 13.15 -17.40 0.78
CA ILE A 281 11.89 -18.15 0.85
C ILE A 281 11.06 -17.87 -0.39
N PHE A 282 11.06 -16.64 -0.89
CA PHE A 282 10.30 -16.22 -2.07
C PHE A 282 11.20 -16.16 -3.32
N THR A 283 10.71 -16.63 -4.46
CA THR A 283 11.38 -16.48 -5.76
C THR A 283 10.40 -16.08 -6.85
N LEU A 284 10.76 -15.12 -7.69
CA LEU A 284 10.07 -14.79 -8.94
C LEU A 284 11.05 -14.96 -10.10
N ILE A 285 10.72 -15.85 -11.04
CA ILE A 285 11.65 -16.30 -12.08
C ILE A 285 10.95 -16.31 -13.44
N PRO A 286 11.42 -15.50 -14.42
CA PRO A 286 10.94 -15.56 -15.78
C PRO A 286 11.55 -16.78 -16.48
N GLN A 287 10.80 -17.35 -17.42
CA GLN A 287 11.26 -18.44 -18.26
C GLN A 287 11.13 -18.04 -19.74
N HIS A 288 12.21 -18.17 -20.50
CA HIS A 288 12.20 -17.84 -21.92
C HIS A 288 11.89 -19.08 -22.76
N ARG A 289 10.62 -19.24 -23.16
CA ARG A 289 10.27 -20.17 -24.24
C ARG A 289 10.62 -19.56 -25.59
N LYS A 290 11.86 -19.81 -26.06
CA LYS A 290 12.37 -19.29 -27.34
C LYS A 290 11.52 -19.71 -28.56
N GLU A 291 10.79 -20.83 -28.46
CA GLU A 291 10.06 -21.43 -29.58
C GLU A 291 8.58 -20.99 -29.66
N GLU A 292 7.91 -20.75 -28.53
CA GLU A 292 6.46 -20.47 -28.51
C GLU A 292 6.09 -19.00 -28.72
N ALA A 293 7.04 -18.08 -28.49
CA ALA A 293 6.81 -16.66 -28.73
C ALA A 293 6.48 -16.35 -30.21
N GLN A 294 6.91 -17.18 -31.18
CA GLN A 294 6.66 -16.92 -32.60
C GLN A 294 5.22 -17.21 -33.07
N ASP A 295 4.50 -18.13 -32.42
CA ASP A 295 3.19 -18.56 -32.89
C ASP A 295 2.05 -17.64 -32.42
N CYS A 296 2.16 -17.05 -31.22
CA CYS A 296 1.25 -15.97 -30.81
C CYS A 296 1.34 -14.75 -31.75
N TYR A 297 2.55 -14.44 -32.25
CA TYR A 297 2.74 -13.37 -33.24
C TYR A 297 2.08 -13.72 -34.57
N LYS A 298 2.29 -14.93 -35.12
CA LYS A 298 1.65 -15.33 -36.37
C LYS A 298 0.12 -15.22 -36.29
N TYR A 299 -0.47 -15.56 -35.15
CA TYR A 299 -1.92 -15.54 -35.00
C TYR A 299 -2.51 -14.11 -34.99
N ILE A 300 -1.90 -13.17 -34.25
CA ILE A 300 -2.34 -11.76 -34.21
C ILE A 300 -2.26 -11.09 -35.60
N TYR A 301 -1.32 -11.52 -36.45
CA TYR A 301 -1.04 -10.88 -37.74
C TYR A 301 -1.54 -11.63 -38.99
N SER A 302 -2.00 -12.88 -38.89
CA SER A 302 -2.35 -13.71 -40.06
C SER A 302 -3.82 -13.65 -40.50
N GLU A 303 -4.74 -13.24 -39.64
CA GLU A 303 -6.14 -12.97 -40.04
C GLU A 303 -6.26 -11.50 -40.47
N GLY A 304 -6.25 -11.24 -41.78
CA GLY A 304 -6.28 -9.93 -42.42
C GLY A 304 -7.55 -9.07 -42.20
N LYS A 305 -8.04 -8.96 -40.96
CA LYS A 305 -9.09 -8.03 -40.56
C LYS A 305 -8.46 -6.77 -39.94
N ARG A 306 -8.25 -5.79 -40.82
CA ARG A 306 -8.22 -4.33 -40.59
C ARG A 306 -7.95 -3.86 -39.14
N THR A 307 -6.77 -3.30 -38.91
CA THR A 307 -6.64 -1.84 -38.67
C THR A 307 -5.16 -1.46 -38.59
N GLU A 308 -4.68 -0.69 -39.56
CA GLU A 308 -3.42 0.06 -39.48
C GLU A 308 -3.38 0.98 -38.23
N GLU A 309 -4.53 1.26 -37.61
CA GLU A 309 -4.64 2.00 -36.34
C GLU A 309 -4.14 1.21 -35.11
N ARG A 310 -4.05 -0.13 -35.15
CA ARG A 310 -3.49 -0.95 -34.04
C ARG A 310 -1.98 -1.15 -34.14
N MET A 311 -1.34 -0.73 -35.23
CA MET A 311 0.12 -0.82 -35.42
C MET A 311 0.91 0.16 -34.52
N GLN A 312 0.26 1.06 -33.78
CA GLN A 312 0.93 1.98 -32.86
C GLN A 312 1.10 1.45 -31.42
N LEU A 313 0.85 0.16 -31.16
CA LEU A 313 0.98 -0.44 -29.82
C LEU A 313 2.41 -0.85 -29.41
N GLY A 314 3.41 -0.35 -30.13
CA GLY A 314 4.79 -0.23 -29.68
C GLY A 314 5.46 0.82 -30.55
N SER A 315 5.83 1.96 -29.97
CA SER A 315 6.53 3.06 -30.67
C SER A 315 7.84 2.64 -31.36
N ASP A 316 8.27 1.41 -31.11
CA ASP A 316 9.52 0.75 -31.48
C ASP A 316 9.34 -0.44 -32.44
N GLY A 317 8.12 -0.77 -32.88
CA GLY A 317 7.87 -1.82 -33.87
C GLY A 317 8.18 -3.26 -33.39
N GLN A 318 8.46 -3.44 -32.10
CA GLN A 318 8.55 -4.76 -31.47
C GLN A 318 7.12 -5.19 -31.10
N GLY A 319 6.61 -6.27 -31.70
CA GLY A 319 5.25 -6.74 -31.36
C GLY A 319 5.12 -7.19 -29.90
N VAL A 320 3.93 -7.62 -29.50
CA VAL A 320 3.59 -7.92 -28.09
C VAL A 320 4.42 -9.09 -27.54
N LYS A 321 5.31 -8.80 -26.59
CA LYS A 321 6.08 -9.84 -25.87
C LYS A 321 5.19 -10.55 -24.86
N VAL A 322 5.22 -11.88 -24.87
CA VAL A 322 4.62 -12.72 -23.84
C VAL A 322 5.69 -13.25 -22.90
N TYR A 323 5.36 -13.39 -21.62
CA TYR A 323 6.29 -13.84 -20.58
C TYR A 323 5.72 -15.07 -19.87
N ARG A 324 6.55 -16.09 -19.64
CA ARG A 324 6.28 -17.09 -18.60
C ARG A 324 7.00 -16.65 -17.34
N SER A 325 6.34 -16.71 -16.20
CA SER A 325 6.92 -16.40 -14.90
C SER A 325 6.39 -17.37 -13.86
N ILE A 326 7.32 -17.95 -13.11
CA ILE A 326 7.01 -18.83 -11.98
C ILE A 326 7.36 -18.07 -10.71
N ILE A 327 6.38 -17.95 -9.83
CA ILE A 327 6.51 -17.37 -8.50
C ILE A 327 6.37 -18.52 -7.51
N SER A 328 7.29 -18.68 -6.58
CA SER A 328 7.20 -19.77 -5.61
C SER A 328 7.71 -19.37 -4.24
N VAL A 329 7.23 -20.06 -3.23
CA VAL A 329 7.72 -19.99 -1.86
C VAL A 329 8.24 -21.35 -1.39
N ASP A 330 9.08 -21.37 -0.36
CA ASP A 330 9.49 -22.61 0.31
C ASP A 330 8.29 -23.22 1.06
N PRO A 331 7.76 -24.41 0.64
CA PRO A 331 6.59 -25.03 1.26
C PRO A 331 6.82 -25.41 2.73
N SER A 332 8.08 -25.52 3.17
CA SER A 332 8.43 -25.86 4.55
C SER A 332 8.43 -24.66 5.52
N ARG A 333 8.18 -23.44 5.02
CA ARG A 333 8.25 -22.21 5.81
C ARG A 333 6.91 -21.72 6.34
N GLY A 334 5.82 -22.42 6.02
CA GLY A 334 4.49 -22.08 6.53
C GLY A 334 3.93 -20.77 5.97
N VAL A 335 4.43 -20.30 4.83
CA VAL A 335 3.89 -19.14 4.10
C VAL A 335 3.31 -19.56 2.75
N CYS A 336 2.42 -18.76 2.18
CA CYS A 336 1.80 -19.04 0.88
C CYS A 336 1.62 -17.80 0.01
N LEU A 337 1.16 -18.02 -1.21
CA LEU A 337 0.87 -17.03 -2.26
C LEU A 337 -0.64 -16.96 -2.55
N LYS A 338 -1.48 -17.37 -1.59
CA LYS A 338 -2.93 -17.38 -1.76
C LYS A 338 -3.44 -15.99 -2.14
N GLY A 339 -4.21 -15.90 -3.22
CA GLY A 339 -4.74 -14.64 -3.77
C GLY A 339 -3.85 -13.97 -4.83
N LEU A 340 -2.57 -14.35 -4.97
CA LEU A 340 -1.68 -13.77 -5.98
C LEU A 340 -2.12 -14.09 -7.41
N ALA A 341 -2.41 -15.36 -7.70
CA ALA A 341 -2.85 -15.78 -9.03
C ALA A 341 -4.20 -15.16 -9.44
N GLU A 342 -5.11 -14.96 -8.49
CA GLU A 342 -6.37 -14.23 -8.75
C GLU A 342 -6.08 -12.80 -9.24
N GLN A 343 -5.19 -12.07 -8.56
CA GLN A 343 -4.85 -10.70 -8.98
C GLN A 343 -4.14 -10.66 -10.33
N LEU A 344 -3.22 -11.61 -10.58
CA LEU A 344 -2.56 -11.74 -11.87
C LEU A 344 -3.57 -12.06 -12.99
N GLU A 345 -4.53 -12.96 -12.75
CA GLU A 345 -5.57 -13.32 -13.71
C GLU A 345 -6.50 -12.15 -14.01
N LEU A 346 -6.90 -11.37 -13.00
CA LEU A 346 -7.74 -10.20 -13.20
C LEU A 346 -7.03 -9.13 -14.06
N GLU A 347 -5.75 -8.89 -13.82
CA GLU A 347 -4.96 -7.95 -14.63
C GLU A 347 -4.65 -8.50 -16.04
N GLU A 348 -4.42 -9.81 -16.18
CA GLU A 348 -4.28 -10.48 -17.48
C GLU A 348 -5.56 -10.34 -18.31
N LEU A 349 -6.73 -10.59 -17.73
CA LEU A 349 -8.03 -10.43 -18.40
C LEU A 349 -8.30 -8.99 -18.86
N LYS A 350 -7.91 -7.99 -18.05
CA LYS A 350 -7.96 -6.58 -18.44
C LYS A 350 -7.04 -6.30 -19.64
N LYS A 351 -5.81 -6.81 -19.60
CA LYS A 351 -4.83 -6.65 -20.68
C LYS A 351 -5.28 -7.33 -21.97
N GLU A 352 -5.85 -8.53 -21.88
CA GLU A 352 -6.46 -9.23 -23.01
C GLU A 352 -7.63 -8.46 -23.62
N GLN A 353 -8.57 -8.00 -22.79
CA GLN A 353 -9.71 -7.23 -23.26
C GLN A 353 -9.26 -5.98 -24.01
N LEU A 354 -8.22 -5.30 -23.50
CA LEU A 354 -7.67 -4.11 -24.14
C LEU A 354 -6.98 -4.43 -25.47
N LEU A 355 -6.07 -5.41 -25.49
CA LEU A 355 -5.23 -5.67 -26.66
C LEU A 355 -5.98 -6.45 -27.74
N LEU A 356 -6.84 -7.40 -27.36
CA LEU A 356 -7.47 -8.36 -28.26
C LEU A 356 -8.97 -8.11 -28.45
N GLY A 357 -9.66 -7.53 -27.46
CA GLY A 357 -11.13 -7.38 -27.50
C GLY A 357 -11.83 -8.74 -27.58
N GLU A 358 -12.72 -8.93 -28.55
CA GLU A 358 -13.42 -10.20 -28.77
C GLU A 358 -12.48 -11.35 -29.19
N ALA A 359 -11.34 -11.04 -29.82
CA ALA A 359 -10.36 -12.04 -30.26
C ALA A 359 -9.66 -12.75 -29.10
N LYS A 360 -9.85 -12.31 -27.84
CA LYS A 360 -9.32 -13.02 -26.67
C LYS A 360 -9.81 -14.48 -26.56
N ARG A 361 -11.01 -14.77 -27.10
CA ARG A 361 -11.58 -16.13 -27.13
C ARG A 361 -10.81 -17.09 -28.03
N GLU A 362 -10.01 -16.55 -28.95
CA GLU A 362 -9.15 -17.34 -29.82
C GLU A 362 -7.83 -17.71 -29.12
N ARG A 363 -7.40 -16.87 -28.16
CA ARG A 363 -6.21 -17.13 -27.34
C ARG A 363 -6.51 -18.11 -26.21
N ARG A 364 -7.59 -17.91 -25.46
CA ARG A 364 -7.98 -18.76 -24.33
C ARG A 364 -9.41 -19.24 -24.46
N ASP A 365 -9.64 -20.48 -24.05
CA ASP A 365 -10.97 -21.09 -24.03
C ASP A 365 -11.76 -20.60 -22.81
N PHE A 366 -12.81 -19.80 -23.05
CA PHE A 366 -13.75 -19.30 -22.03
C PHE A 366 -15.03 -20.14 -21.91
N THR A 367 -15.15 -21.23 -22.66
CA THR A 367 -16.34 -22.10 -22.63
C THR A 367 -16.38 -22.97 -21.37
N THR A 368 -15.22 -23.29 -20.84
CA THR A 368 -15.03 -24.07 -19.62
C THR A 368 -14.11 -23.33 -18.66
N ARG A 369 -14.30 -23.55 -17.36
CA ARG A 369 -13.43 -23.00 -16.31
C ARG A 369 -12.49 -24.09 -15.83
N ARG A 370 -11.21 -23.77 -15.68
CA ARG A 370 -10.25 -24.70 -15.06
C ARG A 370 -10.63 -24.98 -13.60
N PHE A 371 -11.13 -23.94 -12.92
CA PHE A 371 -11.46 -23.99 -11.51
C PHE A 371 -12.86 -23.44 -11.23
N ASN A 372 -13.47 -23.89 -10.13
CA ASN A 372 -14.81 -23.47 -9.73
C ASN A 372 -14.81 -22.22 -8.82
N GLU A 373 -14.01 -21.20 -9.16
CA GLU A 373 -14.04 -19.91 -8.47
C GLU A 373 -14.60 -18.79 -9.36
N PRO A 374 -15.15 -17.72 -8.77
CA PRO A 374 -15.68 -16.59 -9.53
C PRO A 374 -14.64 -15.89 -10.42
N TRP A 375 -13.38 -15.83 -10.00
CA TRP A 375 -12.31 -15.17 -10.74
C TRP A 375 -11.78 -16.00 -11.93
N CYS A 376 -11.94 -17.32 -11.89
CA CYS A 376 -11.53 -18.21 -12.98
C CYS A 376 -12.63 -18.24 -14.05
N THR A 377 -12.39 -17.58 -15.18
CA THR A 377 -13.39 -17.45 -16.26
C THR A 377 -13.05 -18.26 -17.51
N ASN A 378 -11.91 -18.95 -17.52
CA ASN A 378 -11.38 -19.68 -18.68
C ASN A 378 -10.62 -20.95 -18.25
N ARG A 379 -10.22 -21.78 -19.22
CA ARG A 379 -9.53 -23.06 -19.03
C ARG A 379 -8.03 -22.94 -18.77
N ASP A 380 -7.44 -21.78 -19.06
CA ASP A 380 -6.00 -21.52 -18.90
C ASP A 380 -5.73 -20.23 -18.10
N PRO A 381 -6.19 -20.15 -16.84
CA PRO A 381 -5.90 -19.02 -15.97
C PRO A 381 -4.46 -19.12 -15.43
N TRP A 382 -3.99 -18.06 -14.77
CA TRP A 382 -2.86 -18.17 -13.84
C TRP A 382 -3.10 -19.29 -12.82
N TYR A 383 -2.15 -20.22 -12.70
CA TYR A 383 -2.23 -21.31 -11.73
C TYR A 383 -1.92 -20.78 -10.34
N ASP A 384 -2.73 -21.13 -9.34
CA ASP A 384 -2.61 -20.62 -7.97
C ASP A 384 -1.90 -21.57 -6.99
N GLY A 385 -1.43 -22.72 -7.48
CA GLY A 385 -0.74 -23.70 -6.64
C GLY A 385 -1.60 -24.30 -5.55
N ARG A 386 -2.94 -24.27 -5.67
CA ARG A 386 -3.88 -24.82 -4.69
C ARG A 386 -3.55 -26.25 -4.25
N ASN A 387 -3.05 -27.09 -5.16
CA ASN A 387 -2.66 -28.48 -4.88
C ASN A 387 -1.36 -28.60 -4.06
N HIS A 388 -0.61 -27.50 -3.97
CA HIS A 388 0.64 -27.37 -3.21
C HIS A 388 0.48 -26.28 -2.13
N PHE A 389 -0.69 -26.17 -1.49
CA PHE A 389 -0.94 -25.19 -0.42
C PHE A 389 -0.66 -23.73 -0.83
N TYR A 390 -0.89 -23.41 -2.11
CA TYR A 390 -0.63 -22.10 -2.69
C TYR A 390 0.85 -21.68 -2.60
N THR A 391 1.80 -22.62 -2.66
CA THR A 391 3.24 -22.30 -2.59
C THR A 391 3.87 -21.98 -3.94
N ILE A 392 3.10 -22.03 -5.02
CA ILE A 392 3.55 -21.74 -6.38
C ILE A 392 2.45 -21.02 -7.15
N VAL A 393 2.83 -20.11 -8.03
CA VAL A 393 2.00 -19.48 -9.04
C VAL A 393 2.74 -19.58 -10.37
N ASP A 394 2.09 -20.07 -11.41
CA ASP A 394 2.65 -20.18 -12.76
C ASP A 394 1.75 -19.45 -13.75
N SER A 395 2.37 -18.91 -14.80
CA SER A 395 1.67 -18.25 -15.90
C SER A 395 0.72 -19.20 -16.62
N PRO A 396 -0.29 -18.67 -17.34
CA PRO A 396 -1.07 -19.45 -18.30
C PRO A 396 -0.17 -20.25 -19.25
N GLY A 397 -0.65 -21.39 -19.72
CA GLY A 397 0.02 -22.21 -20.74
C GLY A 397 0.26 -21.45 -22.05
N VAL A 398 -0.60 -20.48 -22.38
CA VAL A 398 -0.41 -19.51 -23.48
C VAL A 398 0.53 -18.35 -23.14
N ASN A 399 1.27 -18.44 -22.03
CA ASN A 399 2.09 -17.39 -21.42
C ASN A 399 1.26 -16.17 -20.97
N SER A 400 1.87 -15.16 -20.37
CA SER A 400 1.21 -13.93 -19.89
C SER A 400 1.41 -12.75 -20.85
N LEU A 401 0.39 -11.91 -21.05
CA LEU A 401 0.47 -10.62 -21.74
C LEU A 401 0.95 -9.49 -20.81
N LEU A 402 0.93 -9.71 -19.50
CA LEU A 402 1.56 -8.80 -18.54
C LEU A 402 3.07 -8.78 -18.76
N THR A 403 3.66 -7.57 -18.71
CA THR A 403 5.12 -7.43 -18.72
C THR A 403 5.71 -7.95 -17.41
N PHE A 404 7.00 -8.27 -17.42
CA PHE A 404 7.71 -8.67 -16.21
C PHE A 404 7.56 -7.66 -15.06
N GLU A 405 7.67 -6.35 -15.34
CA GLU A 405 7.50 -5.31 -14.32
C GLU A 405 6.07 -5.24 -13.77
N GLN A 406 5.05 -5.51 -14.61
CA GLN A 406 3.67 -5.63 -14.14
C GLN A 406 3.51 -6.84 -13.21
N ILE A 407 4.03 -8.02 -13.61
CA ILE A 407 3.98 -9.24 -12.80
C ILE A 407 4.70 -9.03 -11.47
N LYS A 408 5.92 -8.47 -11.49
CA LYS A 408 6.68 -8.11 -10.29
C LYS A 408 5.88 -7.17 -9.39
N SER A 409 5.34 -6.09 -9.95
CA SER A 409 4.56 -5.10 -9.17
C SER A 409 3.35 -5.74 -8.49
N ILE A 410 2.60 -6.60 -9.19
CA ILE A 410 1.47 -7.34 -8.61
C ILE A 410 1.97 -8.29 -7.52
N ALA A 411 3.02 -9.07 -7.79
CA ALA A 411 3.60 -10.02 -6.85
C ALA A 411 4.14 -9.38 -5.56
N LEU A 412 4.64 -8.15 -5.62
CA LEU A 412 5.12 -7.45 -4.43
C LEU A 412 4.00 -6.75 -3.64
N ASN A 413 2.82 -6.57 -4.24
CA ASN A 413 1.73 -5.80 -3.65
C ASN A 413 0.44 -6.60 -3.46
N PHE A 414 0.42 -7.91 -3.71
CA PHE A 414 -0.82 -8.68 -3.69
C PHE A 414 -1.46 -8.77 -2.29
N ILE A 415 -0.69 -8.58 -1.23
CA ILE A 415 -1.20 -8.47 0.14
C ILE A 415 -1.82 -7.10 0.45
N CYS A 416 -1.75 -6.14 -0.47
CA CYS A 416 -2.33 -4.81 -0.26
C CYS A 416 -3.85 -4.93 -0.23
N PRO A 417 -4.53 -4.47 0.84
CA PRO A 417 -5.97 -4.67 0.97
C PRO A 417 -6.76 -3.93 -0.10
N LYS A 418 -7.82 -4.56 -0.60
CA LYS A 418 -8.84 -3.89 -1.41
C LYS A 418 -9.71 -3.00 -0.52
N VAL A 419 -10.18 -1.90 -1.08
CA VAL A 419 -11.07 -0.94 -0.43
C VAL A 419 -12.46 -1.12 -1.04
N THR A 420 -13.43 -1.44 -0.21
CA THR A 420 -14.84 -1.63 -0.63
C THR A 420 -15.64 -0.34 -0.58
N ASP A 421 -15.30 0.56 0.34
CA ASP A 421 -15.90 1.88 0.44
C ASP A 421 -14.95 2.87 1.08
N THR A 422 -14.95 4.11 0.59
CA THR A 422 -14.11 5.17 1.11
C THR A 422 -14.75 6.54 0.97
N ARG A 423 -14.61 7.36 2.01
CA ARG A 423 -14.89 8.80 1.96
C ARG A 423 -13.72 9.54 2.54
N ILE A 424 -13.25 10.55 1.81
CA ILE A 424 -12.07 11.33 2.18
C ILE A 424 -12.46 12.79 2.26
N LYS A 425 -12.20 13.42 3.40
CA LYS A 425 -12.32 14.86 3.57
C LYS A 425 -10.93 15.47 3.52
N TYR A 426 -10.69 16.28 2.50
CA TYR A 426 -9.50 17.12 2.45
C TYR A 426 -9.79 18.44 3.15
N VAL A 427 -8.98 18.76 4.14
CA VAL A 427 -9.11 19.96 4.97
C VAL A 427 -7.94 20.88 4.62
N PHE A 428 -8.25 22.05 4.08
CA PHE A 428 -7.27 23.07 3.69
C PHE A 428 -7.37 24.23 4.69
N PRO A 429 -6.47 24.29 5.68
CA PRO A 429 -6.45 25.40 6.61
C PRO A 429 -5.94 26.65 5.91
N PHE A 430 -6.51 27.79 6.25
CA PHE A 430 -6.02 29.10 5.83
C PHE A 430 -6.04 30.08 6.99
N THR A 431 -5.13 31.04 6.95
CA THR A 431 -5.09 32.17 7.88
C THR A 431 -5.53 33.44 7.18
N PHE A 432 -6.11 34.38 7.92
CA PHE A 432 -6.53 35.69 7.43
C PHE A 432 -6.43 36.71 8.57
N ASP A 433 -6.60 38.00 8.25
CA ASP A 433 -6.60 39.07 9.24
C ASP A 433 -7.83 39.00 10.18
N PRO A 434 -7.67 38.75 11.49
CA PRO A 434 -8.79 38.63 12.43
C PRO A 434 -9.72 39.85 12.45
N GLU A 435 -9.20 41.06 12.18
CA GLU A 435 -10.00 42.29 12.12
C GLU A 435 -10.99 42.29 10.94
N LYS A 436 -10.74 41.45 9.93
CA LYS A 436 -11.56 41.32 8.72
C LYS A 436 -12.57 40.17 8.79
N TYR A 437 -12.74 39.51 9.93
CA TYR A 437 -13.65 38.37 10.10
C TYR A 437 -15.05 38.61 9.53
N ASN A 438 -15.71 39.70 9.94
CA ASN A 438 -17.06 40.01 9.47
C ASN A 438 -17.11 40.32 7.96
N GLN A 439 -16.06 40.97 7.43
CA GLN A 439 -15.97 41.29 6.00
C GLN A 439 -15.78 40.03 5.16
N LEU A 440 -14.95 39.10 5.63
CA LEU A 440 -14.72 37.81 4.96
C LEU A 440 -16.00 36.96 4.98
N CYS A 441 -16.68 36.88 6.13
CA CYS A 441 -17.94 36.15 6.25
C CYS A 441 -19.02 36.73 5.33
N GLY A 442 -19.19 38.06 5.31
CA GLY A 442 -20.11 38.73 4.39
C GLY A 442 -19.74 38.48 2.92
N TYR A 443 -18.45 38.56 2.58
CA TYR A 443 -17.98 38.26 1.22
C TYR A 443 -18.30 36.82 0.81
N ILE A 444 -18.08 35.83 1.68
CA ILE A 444 -18.40 34.43 1.38
C ILE A 444 -19.91 34.27 1.20
N ALA A 445 -20.72 34.87 2.07
CA ALA A 445 -22.18 34.81 1.96
C ALA A 445 -22.73 35.43 0.66
N ASP A 446 -22.10 36.52 0.20
CA ASP A 446 -22.57 37.27 -0.98
C ASP A 446 -22.08 36.68 -2.32
N ASN A 447 -20.96 35.95 -2.33
CA ASN A 447 -20.29 35.51 -3.57
C ASN A 447 -20.37 34.00 -3.83
N PHE A 448 -20.84 33.21 -2.87
CA PHE A 448 -20.94 31.76 -3.01
C PHE A 448 -22.40 31.28 -2.97
N ASP A 449 -22.72 30.29 -3.78
CA ASP A 449 -24.00 29.60 -3.72
C ASP A 449 -24.04 28.70 -2.47
N LEU A 450 -24.79 29.12 -1.46
CA LEU A 450 -24.89 28.42 -0.19
C LEU A 450 -26.13 27.52 -0.10
N VAL A 451 -26.00 26.43 0.66
CA VAL A 451 -27.09 25.51 1.01
C VAL A 451 -27.25 25.49 2.53
N SER A 452 -28.49 25.33 3.01
CA SER A 452 -28.74 25.10 4.43
C SER A 452 -28.20 23.75 4.86
N GLU A 453 -27.56 23.69 6.01
CA GLU A 453 -27.17 22.42 6.61
C GLU A 453 -28.41 21.61 7.05
N ASP A 454 -28.28 20.28 7.08
CA ASP A 454 -29.34 19.37 7.46
C ASP A 454 -29.75 19.59 8.93
N ARG A 455 -31.05 19.79 9.18
CA ARG A 455 -31.60 20.00 10.52
C ARG A 455 -31.29 18.84 11.46
N GLU A 456 -31.23 17.61 10.95
CA GLU A 456 -30.91 16.44 11.77
C GLU A 456 -29.46 16.48 12.26
N VAL A 457 -28.53 16.93 11.40
CA VAL A 457 -27.12 17.10 11.77
C VAL A 457 -26.96 18.19 12.83
N ILE A 458 -27.69 19.30 12.68
CA ILE A 458 -27.70 20.40 13.66
C ILE A 458 -28.21 19.91 15.02
N ALA A 459 -29.34 19.20 15.05
CA ALA A 459 -29.92 18.66 16.27
C ALA A 459 -28.95 17.68 16.97
N LYS A 460 -28.34 16.76 16.22
CA LYS A 460 -27.34 15.83 16.76
C LYS A 460 -26.15 16.55 17.39
N ARG A 461 -25.66 17.63 16.78
CA ARG A 461 -24.57 18.44 17.36
C ARG A 461 -25.00 19.13 18.65
N GLN A 462 -26.22 19.65 18.70
CA GLN A 462 -26.75 20.33 19.88
C GLN A 462 -26.88 19.37 21.07
N ASP A 463 -27.29 18.13 20.82
CA ASP A 463 -27.40 17.10 21.84
C ASP A 463 -26.03 16.55 22.26
N PHE A 464 -25.07 16.52 21.33
CA PHE A 464 -23.76 15.94 21.59
C PHE A 464 -22.79 16.89 22.31
N PHE A 465 -22.70 18.15 21.88
CA PHE A 465 -21.76 19.12 22.45
C PHE A 465 -22.34 19.79 23.69
N LEU A 466 -21.47 20.18 24.63
CA LEU A 466 -21.89 21.04 25.74
C LEU A 466 -22.38 22.39 25.19
N PRO A 467 -23.40 23.03 25.79
CA PRO A 467 -24.05 24.20 25.22
C PRO A 467 -23.07 25.32 24.82
N TYR A 468 -22.07 25.60 25.66
CA TYR A 468 -21.07 26.64 25.39
C TYR A 468 -20.12 26.29 24.21
N VAL A 469 -19.84 25.00 23.97
CA VAL A 469 -19.06 24.55 22.82
C VAL A 469 -19.92 24.61 21.56
N TYR A 470 -21.17 24.17 21.67
CA TYR A 470 -22.13 24.27 20.58
C TYR A 470 -22.35 25.72 20.15
N ASP A 471 -22.55 26.65 21.09
CA ASP A 471 -22.73 28.08 20.81
C ASP A 471 -21.49 28.68 20.15
N TYR A 472 -20.30 28.27 20.59
CA TYR A 472 -19.04 28.68 20.00
C TYR A 472 -18.88 28.19 18.54
N TYR A 473 -19.25 26.93 18.27
CA TYR A 473 -19.01 26.27 16.99
C TYR A 473 -20.14 26.51 15.96
N ASN A 474 -21.41 26.37 16.35
CA ASN A 474 -22.56 26.34 15.43
C ASN A 474 -23.45 27.59 15.46
N CYS A 475 -23.30 28.51 16.43
CA CYS A 475 -24.08 29.73 16.66
C CYS A 475 -25.52 29.74 16.06
N PRO A 476 -26.54 29.31 16.83
CA PRO A 476 -27.84 28.90 16.29
C PRO A 476 -28.84 30.02 15.89
N GLU A 477 -28.59 31.31 16.16
CA GLU A 477 -29.61 32.36 15.91
C GLU A 477 -29.07 33.65 15.26
N GLU A 478 -29.85 34.20 14.32
CA GLU A 478 -29.68 35.57 13.83
C GLU A 478 -29.94 36.57 14.97
N GLY A 479 -28.93 37.39 15.30
CA GLY A 479 -29.11 38.59 16.12
C GLY A 479 -28.63 38.55 17.58
N LYS A 480 -28.04 37.45 18.06
CA LYS A 480 -27.45 37.40 19.41
C LYS A 480 -25.96 36.99 19.37
N LEU A 481 -25.14 37.87 19.96
CA LEU A 481 -23.70 37.72 20.21
C LEU A 481 -22.79 37.68 18.96
N PRO A 482 -21.51 38.10 19.07
CA PRO A 482 -20.58 37.99 17.96
C PRO A 482 -20.32 36.52 17.65
N LYS A 483 -20.65 36.08 16.43
CA LYS A 483 -20.39 34.72 15.94
C LYS A 483 -18.88 34.40 16.06
N HIS A 484 -18.53 33.33 16.77
CA HIS A 484 -17.14 32.89 16.93
C HIS A 484 -16.67 32.03 15.74
N CYS A 485 -17.58 31.21 15.22
CA CYS A 485 -17.40 30.44 13.99
C CYS A 485 -18.61 30.65 13.06
N GLN A 486 -18.36 30.62 11.75
CA GLN A 486 -19.40 30.57 10.72
C GLN A 486 -19.09 29.45 9.73
N HIS A 487 -20.11 28.66 9.44
CA HIS A 487 -20.06 27.57 8.48
C HIS A 487 -20.85 27.93 7.21
N PHE A 488 -20.24 27.72 6.06
CA PHE A 488 -20.81 27.97 4.75
C PHE A 488 -20.77 26.67 3.95
N LEU A 489 -21.94 26.06 3.72
CA LEU A 489 -22.04 24.85 2.90
C LEU A 489 -22.27 25.27 1.44
N LEU A 490 -21.39 24.83 0.54
CA LEU A 490 -21.41 25.23 -0.86
C LEU A 490 -22.29 24.29 -1.70
N LYS A 491 -23.08 24.83 -2.63
CA LYS A 491 -23.97 24.07 -3.53
C LYS A 491 -23.21 23.35 -4.65
N LYS A 492 -22.03 23.86 -5.03
CA LYS A 492 -21.30 23.43 -6.23
C LYS A 492 -20.78 22.00 -6.05
N LYS A 493 -21.32 21.07 -6.84
CA LYS A 493 -20.73 19.74 -7.05
C LYS A 493 -19.67 19.81 -8.15
N GLY A 494 -18.53 19.19 -7.93
CA GLY A 494 -17.49 18.98 -8.93
C GLY A 494 -17.22 17.49 -9.10
N ILE A 495 -16.94 17.07 -10.33
CA ILE A 495 -16.36 15.76 -10.59
C ILE A 495 -14.85 15.95 -10.67
N PHE A 496 -14.10 15.12 -9.95
CA PHE A 496 -12.65 15.08 -10.03
C PHE A 496 -12.24 13.82 -10.81
N ASP A 497 -11.47 14.03 -11.86
CA ASP A 497 -10.79 12.97 -12.62
C ASP A 497 -9.30 13.05 -12.31
N PHE A 498 -8.72 11.98 -11.78
CA PHE A 498 -7.29 11.88 -11.44
C PHE A 498 -6.60 10.91 -12.40
N ASP A 499 -5.72 11.42 -13.26
CA ASP A 499 -4.91 10.61 -14.17
C ASP A 499 -3.46 10.49 -13.64
N LYS A 500 -2.92 9.26 -13.60
CA LYS A 500 -1.63 8.92 -12.98
C LYS A 500 -0.42 9.32 -13.83
N ALA A 501 -0.58 9.46 -15.16
CA ALA A 501 0.55 9.70 -16.07
C ALA A 501 1.04 11.16 -16.03
N ASP A 502 0.16 12.11 -15.68
CA ASP A 502 0.44 13.55 -15.66
C ASP A 502 -0.23 14.33 -14.50
N CYS A 503 -0.85 13.65 -13.51
CA CYS A 503 -1.54 14.26 -12.34
C CYS A 503 -2.46 15.44 -12.73
N LEU A 504 -3.12 15.34 -13.88
CA LEU A 504 -4.03 16.36 -14.40
C LEU A 504 -5.41 16.18 -13.76
N VAL A 505 -5.70 16.95 -12.71
CA VAL A 505 -7.10 17.07 -12.23
C VAL A 505 -7.88 17.89 -13.24
N THR A 506 -8.83 17.24 -13.92
CA THR A 506 -9.80 17.91 -14.78
C THR A 506 -11.10 18.11 -14.02
N LEU A 507 -11.42 19.35 -13.70
CA LEU A 507 -12.65 19.74 -13.03
C LEU A 507 -13.74 20.00 -14.06
N GLN A 508 -14.67 19.07 -14.22
CA GLN A 508 -15.83 19.22 -15.11
C GLN A 508 -17.05 19.69 -14.31
N PRO A 509 -17.71 20.80 -14.70
CA PRO A 509 -19.04 21.15 -14.19
C PRO A 509 -20.05 20.05 -14.55
N GLN A 510 -21.03 19.76 -13.70
CA GLN A 510 -22.11 18.78 -13.95
C GLN A 510 -23.12 19.23 -15.05
N SER A 511 -22.65 19.65 -16.22
CA SER A 511 -23.53 20.03 -17.34
C SER A 511 -23.31 19.11 -18.55
N SER A 512 -24.21 18.13 -18.64
CA SER A 512 -24.58 17.25 -19.79
C SER A 512 -24.20 15.76 -19.67
N GLU A 513 -25.21 14.91 -19.82
CA GLU A 513 -25.12 13.44 -19.97
C GLU A 513 -24.21 13.02 -21.13
N GLU A 514 -24.02 13.90 -22.14
CA GLU A 514 -23.18 13.66 -23.31
C GLU A 514 -21.67 13.59 -23.00
N THR A 515 -21.22 14.06 -21.84
CA THR A 515 -19.79 14.12 -21.52
C THR A 515 -19.25 12.83 -20.88
N ARG A 516 -20.13 11.94 -20.39
CA ARG A 516 -19.73 10.61 -19.89
C ARG A 516 -19.17 9.70 -20.99
N ASP A 517 -19.62 9.88 -22.24
CA ASP A 517 -19.23 9.03 -23.37
C ASP A 517 -17.95 9.48 -24.09
N LEU A 518 -17.39 10.65 -23.76
CA LEU A 518 -16.27 11.27 -24.51
C LEU A 518 -14.87 11.14 -23.87
N LEU A 519 -14.72 10.43 -22.74
CA LEU A 519 -13.44 10.28 -22.01
C LEU A 519 -12.79 8.87 -22.14
N VAL A 520 -13.04 8.18 -23.26
CA VAL A 520 -12.32 6.96 -23.63
C VAL A 520 -11.23 7.29 -24.66
N LYS A 521 -10.09 7.78 -24.19
CA LYS A 521 -8.83 7.72 -24.97
C LYS A 521 -7.65 7.42 -24.06
N TYR A 522 -7.13 6.20 -24.27
CA TYR A 522 -5.75 5.71 -24.12
C TYR A 522 -4.85 6.37 -23.06
N ASP A 523 -4.71 5.76 -21.88
CA ASP A 523 -3.58 4.93 -21.44
C ASP A 523 -3.98 4.21 -20.13
N ASN A 524 -3.40 3.05 -19.81
CA ASN A 524 -3.87 2.13 -18.75
C ASN A 524 -3.50 2.54 -17.32
N GLU A 525 -3.88 3.74 -16.90
CA GLU A 525 -3.61 4.16 -15.54
C GLU A 525 -4.89 4.46 -14.77
N LEU A 526 -4.89 4.06 -13.50
CA LEU A 526 -6.06 3.95 -12.61
C LEU A 526 -6.81 5.29 -12.53
N LYS A 527 -7.87 5.47 -13.34
CA LYS A 527 -8.75 6.64 -13.24
C LYS A 527 -9.53 6.56 -11.95
N ILE A 528 -9.21 7.45 -11.01
CA ILE A 528 -9.97 7.58 -9.77
C ILE A 528 -11.07 8.60 -10.07
N TYR A 529 -12.30 8.10 -10.20
CA TYR A 529 -13.47 8.96 -10.28
C TYR A 529 -13.93 9.28 -8.86
N GLY A 530 -13.97 10.57 -8.54
CA GLY A 530 -14.52 11.05 -7.29
C GLY A 530 -15.64 12.05 -7.51
N GLU A 531 -16.81 11.79 -6.94
CA GLU A 531 -17.85 12.82 -6.83
C GLU A 531 -17.57 13.66 -5.58
N SER A 532 -17.45 14.98 -5.76
CA SER A 532 -17.52 15.90 -4.62
C SER A 532 -18.93 15.82 -4.04
N LEU A 533 -19.04 15.23 -2.85
CA LEU A 533 -20.34 15.11 -2.18
C LEU A 533 -20.76 16.45 -1.60
N LYS A 534 -19.84 17.11 -0.88
CA LYS A 534 -20.07 18.33 -0.11
C LYS A 534 -18.79 19.15 -0.02
N SER A 535 -18.93 20.46 -0.14
CA SER A 535 -17.86 21.42 0.17
C SER A 535 -18.32 22.39 1.26
N LYS A 536 -17.49 22.63 2.26
CA LYS A 536 -17.79 23.48 3.44
C LYS A 536 -16.63 24.44 3.68
N ILE A 537 -16.93 25.72 3.93
CA ILE A 537 -15.99 26.69 4.46
C ILE A 537 -16.35 26.95 5.92
N SER A 538 -15.38 26.86 6.83
CA SER A 538 -15.55 27.22 8.24
C SER A 538 -14.60 28.36 8.57
N VAL A 539 -15.12 29.48 9.07
CA VAL A 539 -14.32 30.67 9.38
C VAL A 539 -14.43 30.98 10.86
N PHE A 540 -13.30 31.02 11.55
CA PHE A 540 -13.19 31.33 12.97
C PHE A 540 -12.68 32.76 13.17
N ARG A 541 -13.23 33.45 14.17
CA ARG A 541 -12.93 34.85 14.47
C ARG A 541 -11.45 35.14 14.74
N TYR A 542 -10.67 34.13 15.12
CA TYR A 542 -9.25 34.27 15.49
C TYR A 542 -8.28 34.19 14.28
N GLY A 543 -8.77 34.52 13.08
CA GLY A 543 -7.97 34.59 11.86
C GLY A 543 -7.66 33.24 11.22
N ILE A 544 -8.45 32.20 11.52
CA ILE A 544 -8.29 30.85 10.99
C ILE A 544 -9.55 30.46 10.24
N GLY A 545 -9.40 29.85 9.07
CA GLY A 545 -10.50 29.18 8.41
C GLY A 545 -10.08 27.85 7.80
N PHE A 546 -11.06 27.07 7.39
CA PHE A 546 -10.90 25.76 6.77
C PHE A 546 -11.79 25.67 5.56
N PHE A 547 -11.20 25.32 4.43
CA PHE A 547 -11.95 24.75 3.33
C PHE A 547 -11.95 23.24 3.46
N ILE A 548 -13.11 22.63 3.29
CA ILE A 548 -13.30 21.21 3.46
C ILE A 548 -14.02 20.73 2.20
N THR A 549 -13.44 19.77 1.49
CA THR A 549 -14.11 19.07 0.38
C THR A 549 -14.15 17.58 0.69
N GLU A 550 -15.33 17.00 0.54
CA GLU A 550 -15.56 15.57 0.71
C GLU A 550 -15.57 14.88 -0.65
N LEU A 551 -14.74 13.85 -0.79
CA LEU A 551 -14.62 13.00 -1.96
C LEU A 551 -15.12 11.60 -1.61
N LYS A 552 -16.06 11.09 -2.39
CA LYS A 552 -16.37 9.66 -2.42
C LYS A 552 -15.76 9.07 -3.68
N ILE A 553 -14.90 8.08 -3.52
CA ILE A 553 -14.25 7.41 -4.64
C ILE A 553 -15.11 6.22 -5.04
N GLU A 554 -15.56 6.21 -6.29
CA GLU A 554 -16.29 5.08 -6.87
C GLU A 554 -15.38 4.41 -7.89
N ASN A 555 -14.84 3.25 -7.52
CA ASN A 555 -14.00 2.44 -8.40
C ASN A 555 -14.31 0.96 -8.15
N GLU A 556 -14.38 0.16 -9.23
CA GLU A 556 -14.64 -1.28 -9.15
C GLU A 556 -13.55 -1.99 -8.34
N VAL A 557 -12.30 -1.53 -8.46
CA VAL A 557 -11.16 -2.08 -7.71
C VAL A 557 -10.24 -0.95 -7.27
N LEU A 558 -10.27 -0.65 -5.97
CA LEU A 558 -9.39 0.33 -5.33
C LEU A 558 -8.54 -0.38 -4.28
N TYR A 559 -7.23 -0.12 -4.26
CA TYR A 559 -6.34 -0.64 -3.22
C TYR A 559 -5.90 0.48 -2.27
N ILE A 560 -5.53 0.11 -1.05
CA ILE A 560 -5.00 1.08 -0.07
C ILE A 560 -3.79 1.85 -0.60
N LYS A 561 -2.89 1.18 -1.35
CA LYS A 561 -1.71 1.83 -1.93
C LYS A 561 -2.08 2.99 -2.86
N ASP A 562 -3.18 2.89 -3.60
CA ASP A 562 -3.63 3.94 -4.51
C ASP A 562 -4.20 5.14 -3.73
N LEU A 563 -4.92 4.88 -2.64
CA LEU A 563 -5.39 5.93 -1.73
C LEU A 563 -4.25 6.67 -1.04
N LEU A 564 -3.25 5.93 -0.54
CA LEU A 564 -2.08 6.52 0.11
C LEU A 564 -1.30 7.41 -0.85
N LYS A 565 -1.10 6.95 -2.09
CA LYS A 565 -0.45 7.73 -3.15
C LYS A 565 -1.23 9.02 -3.43
N LEU A 566 -2.55 8.93 -3.65
CA LEU A 566 -3.41 10.09 -3.87
C LEU A 566 -3.34 11.10 -2.71
N ASN A 567 -3.46 10.61 -1.47
CA ASN A 567 -3.39 11.46 -0.28
C ASN A 567 -2.03 12.15 -0.15
N LYS A 568 -0.93 11.43 -0.43
CA LYS A 568 0.42 11.97 -0.37
C LYS A 568 0.66 13.03 -1.44
N GLU A 569 0.18 12.81 -2.67
CA GLU A 569 0.27 13.79 -3.76
C GLU A 569 -0.46 15.09 -3.39
N ILE A 570 -1.64 15.01 -2.75
CA ILE A 570 -2.38 16.19 -2.27
C ILE A 570 -1.65 16.92 -1.15
N ILE A 571 -1.01 16.18 -0.24
CA ILE A 571 -0.34 16.74 0.95
C ILE A 571 1.03 17.35 0.63
N ASN A 572 1.82 16.71 -0.24
CA ASN A 572 3.22 17.09 -0.51
C ASN A 572 3.40 18.07 -1.67
N ASP A 573 2.31 18.51 -2.31
CA ASP A 573 2.36 19.36 -3.51
C ASP A 573 2.98 20.76 -3.30
N GLN A 574 3.30 21.15 -2.07
CA GLN A 574 3.84 22.50 -1.80
C GLN A 574 5.32 22.68 -2.18
N GLU A 575 6.12 21.61 -2.22
CA GLU A 575 7.56 21.71 -2.53
C GLU A 575 7.87 21.48 -4.01
N SER A 576 7.02 20.72 -4.69
CA SER A 576 7.17 20.42 -6.12
C SER A 576 6.48 21.56 -6.91
N LYS A 577 7.26 22.48 -7.49
CA LYS A 577 6.73 23.50 -8.42
C LYS A 577 6.08 22.92 -9.70
N LYS A 578 5.94 21.59 -9.81
CA LYS A 578 5.51 20.86 -11.00
C LYS A 578 4.11 20.28 -10.92
N ASN A 579 3.62 19.97 -9.72
CA ASN A 579 2.24 19.51 -9.55
C ASN A 579 1.39 20.67 -9.02
N ASP A 580 0.26 20.86 -9.69
CA ASP A 580 -0.65 22.01 -9.57
C ASP A 580 -2.00 21.54 -9.02
N MET A 581 -2.04 20.35 -8.43
CA MET A 581 -3.29 19.66 -8.12
C MET A 581 -3.99 20.31 -6.93
N TYR A 582 -3.22 20.53 -5.87
CA TYR A 582 -3.66 21.30 -4.71
C TYR A 582 -4.13 22.70 -5.12
N LEU A 583 -3.31 23.40 -5.92
CA LEU A 583 -3.59 24.76 -6.36
C LEU A 583 -4.82 24.81 -7.26
N ARG A 584 -5.07 23.83 -8.12
CA ARG A 584 -6.29 23.76 -8.95
C ARG A 584 -7.56 23.54 -8.16
N ILE A 585 -7.55 22.63 -7.18
CA ILE A 585 -8.71 22.41 -6.31
C ILE A 585 -9.01 23.71 -5.56
N VAL A 586 -7.98 24.31 -4.98
CA VAL A 586 -8.08 25.57 -4.29
C VAL A 586 -8.56 26.66 -5.25
N ASP A 587 -7.92 26.91 -6.39
CA ASP A 587 -8.25 27.95 -7.35
C ASP A 587 -9.67 27.80 -7.91
N PHE A 588 -10.14 26.58 -8.13
CA PHE A 588 -11.50 26.34 -8.57
C PHE A 588 -12.57 26.84 -7.58
N TYR A 589 -12.28 26.79 -6.28
CA TYR A 589 -13.17 27.28 -5.23
C TYR A 589 -12.78 28.68 -4.70
N PHE A 590 -11.51 29.06 -4.77
CA PHE A 590 -10.92 30.22 -4.07
C PHE A 590 -10.27 31.25 -4.97
N SER A 591 -10.20 31.06 -6.30
CA SER A 591 -9.67 32.10 -7.20
C SER A 591 -10.32 33.47 -6.96
N GLN A 592 -11.62 33.48 -6.63
CA GLN A 592 -12.34 34.69 -6.22
C GLN A 592 -11.84 35.27 -4.89
N LEU A 593 -11.55 34.43 -3.90
CA LEU A 593 -11.06 34.84 -2.58
C LEU A 593 -9.61 35.38 -2.63
N TYR A 594 -8.71 34.78 -3.42
CA TYR A 594 -7.30 35.23 -3.54
C TYR A 594 -7.10 36.46 -4.43
N SER A 595 -7.87 36.58 -5.51
CA SER A 595 -7.74 37.72 -6.44
C SER A 595 -7.91 39.06 -5.73
N THR A 596 -8.68 39.07 -4.64
CA THR A 596 -8.73 40.19 -3.73
C THR A 596 -7.62 40.02 -2.68
N ASN A 597 -6.49 40.70 -2.85
CA ASN A 597 -5.43 40.82 -1.81
C ASN A 597 -5.94 41.51 -0.51
N ARG A 598 -7.27 41.66 -0.37
CA ARG A 598 -8.04 42.34 0.66
C ARG A 598 -8.00 41.61 2.00
N PHE A 599 -8.02 40.28 2.02
CA PHE A 599 -8.14 39.50 3.27
C PHE A 599 -6.82 38.94 3.80
N ASN A 600 -5.74 39.04 3.01
CA ASN A 600 -4.42 38.45 3.33
C ASN A 600 -4.51 36.96 3.63
N ILE A 601 -5.22 36.20 2.78
CA ILE A 601 -5.41 34.77 2.97
C ILE A 601 -4.11 34.05 2.67
N LYS A 602 -3.64 33.24 3.62
CA LYS A 602 -2.49 32.34 3.42
C LYS A 602 -2.92 30.92 3.69
N LEU A 603 -2.68 30.03 2.74
CA LEU A 603 -2.98 28.62 2.94
C LEU A 603 -1.87 27.93 3.73
N SER A 604 -2.27 26.89 4.45
CA SER A 604 -1.38 25.90 5.04
C SER A 604 -1.42 24.59 4.25
N GLN A 605 -0.48 23.69 4.58
CA GLN A 605 -0.52 22.30 4.16
C GLN A 605 -1.89 21.67 4.47
N PRO A 606 -2.49 20.94 3.51
CA PRO A 606 -3.77 20.28 3.71
C PRO A 606 -3.64 19.07 4.63
N LEU A 607 -4.77 18.64 5.19
CA LEU A 607 -4.90 17.45 6.02
C LEU A 607 -5.95 16.51 5.43
N VAL A 608 -5.85 15.23 5.75
CA VAL A 608 -6.74 14.17 5.26
C VAL A 608 -7.53 13.58 6.42
N TYR A 609 -8.85 13.50 6.28
CA TYR A 609 -9.71 12.82 7.24
C TYR A 609 -10.58 11.80 6.52
N SER A 610 -10.32 10.51 6.71
CA SER A 610 -10.89 9.46 5.87
C SER A 610 -11.66 8.39 6.66
N THR A 611 -12.67 7.83 6.00
CA THR A 611 -13.29 6.55 6.36
C THR A 611 -12.93 5.55 5.28
N ILE A 612 -12.42 4.38 5.67
CA ILE A 612 -11.97 3.34 4.73
C ILE A 612 -12.53 2.02 5.22
N THR A 613 -13.22 1.31 4.35
CA THR A 613 -13.72 -0.06 4.60
C THR A 613 -12.93 -1.05 3.76
N ILE A 614 -12.48 -2.13 4.38
CA ILE A 614 -11.78 -3.24 3.72
C ILE A 614 -12.46 -4.57 4.01
N PRO A 615 -12.42 -5.55 3.08
CA PRO A 615 -12.91 -6.90 3.33
C PRO A 615 -12.13 -7.58 4.46
N ALA A 616 -12.79 -8.39 5.27
CA ALA A 616 -12.13 -9.18 6.31
C ALA A 616 -11.14 -10.20 5.74
N GLU A 617 -11.35 -10.69 4.52
CA GLU A 617 -10.43 -11.61 3.82
C GLU A 617 -9.10 -10.98 3.39
N ASP A 618 -9.05 -9.66 3.30
CA ASP A 618 -7.85 -8.89 2.92
C ASP A 618 -7.18 -8.22 4.14
N TYR A 619 -7.70 -8.46 5.35
CA TYR A 619 -7.26 -7.78 6.57
C TYR A 619 -6.34 -8.65 7.43
N TYR A 620 -5.09 -8.21 7.53
CA TYR A 620 -4.09 -8.87 8.36
C TYR A 620 -3.94 -8.17 9.71
N GLU A 621 -4.30 -8.85 10.80
CA GLU A 621 -4.25 -8.32 12.17
C GLU A 621 -2.83 -7.87 12.55
N SER A 622 -1.81 -8.61 12.09
CA SER A 622 -0.40 -8.26 12.31
C SER A 622 0.00 -6.91 11.70
N GLU A 623 -0.73 -6.43 10.69
CA GLU A 623 -0.48 -5.17 9.99
C GLU A 623 -1.33 -4.01 10.49
N LYS A 624 -2.26 -4.26 11.43
CA LYS A 624 -3.23 -3.28 11.94
C LYS A 624 -2.61 -1.92 12.25
N LYS A 625 -1.59 -1.91 13.12
CA LYS A 625 -0.95 -0.68 13.60
C LYS A 625 -0.27 0.07 12.45
N GLU A 626 0.49 -0.64 11.63
CA GLU A 626 1.21 -0.03 10.49
C GLU A 626 0.23 0.55 9.47
N LEU A 627 -0.83 -0.19 9.15
CA LEU A 627 -1.83 0.21 8.17
C LEU A 627 -2.55 1.49 8.60
N VAL A 628 -3.09 1.52 9.82
CA VAL A 628 -3.82 2.69 10.35
C VAL A 628 -2.89 3.89 10.48
N TYR A 629 -1.64 3.69 10.88
CA TYR A 629 -0.64 4.74 10.95
C TYR A 629 -0.32 5.32 9.58
N LYS A 630 -0.11 4.48 8.57
CA LYS A 630 0.13 4.90 7.18
C LYS A 630 -1.04 5.70 6.63
N LEU A 631 -2.27 5.24 6.85
CA LEU A 631 -3.48 5.92 6.41
C LEU A 631 -3.64 7.30 7.05
N SER A 632 -3.41 7.41 8.36
CA SER A 632 -3.57 8.65 9.11
C SER A 632 -2.47 9.68 8.81
N ASN A 633 -1.30 9.23 8.36
CA ASN A 633 -0.15 10.07 8.04
C ASN A 633 0.13 10.19 6.53
N SER A 634 -0.72 9.60 5.68
CA SER A 634 -0.57 9.57 4.22
C SER A 634 0.81 9.11 3.74
N ILE A 635 1.34 8.09 4.41
CA ILE A 635 2.63 7.45 4.11
C ILE A 635 2.41 6.43 2.99
N GLU A 636 3.31 6.38 2.00
CA GLU A 636 3.15 5.42 0.90
C GLU A 636 3.18 3.96 1.38
N TRP A 637 2.48 3.08 0.66
CA TRP A 637 2.41 1.65 1.01
C TRP A 637 3.78 1.00 1.16
N ASN A 638 4.70 1.33 0.24
CA ASN A 638 6.05 0.76 0.20
C ASN A 638 7.06 1.50 1.09
N GLU A 639 6.66 2.60 1.75
CA GLU A 639 7.55 3.30 2.67
C GLU A 639 7.66 2.51 3.97
N ASN A 640 8.90 2.26 4.39
CA ASN A 640 9.20 1.54 5.61
C ASN A 640 8.84 2.41 6.82
N VAL A 641 7.88 1.94 7.61
CA VAL A 641 7.59 2.49 8.93
C VAL A 641 8.26 1.58 9.93
N LEU A 642 9.25 2.09 10.67
CA LEU A 642 9.85 1.32 11.76
C LEU A 642 8.76 1.09 12.82
N SER A 643 8.27 -0.14 12.95
CA SER A 643 7.15 -0.50 13.83
C SER A 643 7.37 -0.10 15.29
N ASN A 644 8.62 -0.15 15.76
CA ASN A 644 9.02 0.31 17.11
C ASN A 644 8.85 1.82 17.35
N TYR A 645 8.57 2.60 16.29
CA TYR A 645 8.38 4.05 16.37
C TYR A 645 6.91 4.48 16.28
N ILE A 646 5.96 3.56 16.04
CA ILE A 646 4.55 3.90 16.02
C ILE A 646 4.09 4.10 17.48
N PRO A 647 3.77 5.34 17.91
CA PRO A 647 3.34 5.58 19.28
C PRO A 647 1.98 4.92 19.50
N ASP A 648 1.78 4.28 20.65
CA ASP A 648 0.48 3.66 20.99
C ASP A 648 -0.68 4.66 20.98
N GLN A 649 -0.39 5.96 21.20
CA GLN A 649 -1.35 7.06 21.14
C GLN A 649 -1.91 7.35 19.74
N THR A 650 -1.33 6.78 18.68
CA THR A 650 -1.79 6.98 17.30
C THR A 650 -3.00 6.15 16.92
N LEU A 651 -3.45 5.25 17.79
CA LEU A 651 -4.49 4.30 17.49
C LEU A 651 -5.46 4.16 18.66
N MET A 652 -6.75 4.13 18.35
CA MET A 652 -7.82 3.87 19.29
C MET A 652 -8.75 2.81 18.72
N GLU A 653 -8.86 1.68 19.41
CA GLU A 653 -9.80 0.62 19.06
C GLU A 653 -11.16 0.95 19.65
N VAL A 654 -12.15 1.13 18.78
CA VAL A 654 -13.52 1.42 19.20
C VAL A 654 -14.30 0.11 19.35
N THR A 655 -14.06 -0.81 18.41
CA THR A 655 -14.58 -2.18 18.40
C THR A 655 -13.57 -3.08 17.69
N ASP A 656 -13.75 -4.39 17.75
CA ASP A 656 -12.92 -5.38 17.04
C ASP A 656 -12.85 -5.16 15.51
N HIS A 657 -13.75 -4.34 14.95
CA HIS A 657 -13.84 -4.09 13.50
C HIS A 657 -13.78 -2.61 13.11
N CYS A 658 -13.58 -1.71 14.07
CA CYS A 658 -13.51 -0.27 13.83
C CYS A 658 -12.34 0.31 14.62
N ILE A 659 -11.34 0.76 13.88
CA ILE A 659 -10.09 1.27 14.45
C ILE A 659 -9.92 2.69 13.99
N PHE A 660 -9.67 3.58 14.93
CA PHE A 660 -9.41 4.98 14.63
C PHE A 660 -7.92 5.29 14.73
N GLY A 661 -7.41 5.99 13.73
CA GLY A 661 -6.03 6.43 13.62
C GLY A 661 -5.89 7.95 13.72
N PHE A 662 -4.90 8.39 14.48
CA PHE A 662 -4.54 9.78 14.68
C PHE A 662 -3.16 10.05 14.05
N GLY A 663 -3.06 11.15 13.31
CA GLY A 663 -1.82 11.60 12.67
C GLY A 663 -1.70 13.12 12.66
N LYS A 664 -0.48 13.62 12.44
CA LYS A 664 -0.25 15.08 12.32
C LYS A 664 -0.81 15.65 11.02
N THR A 665 -0.93 14.82 10.00
CA THR A 665 -1.46 15.18 8.67
C THR A 665 -2.92 14.78 8.50
N GLY A 666 -3.55 14.13 9.48
CA GLY A 666 -4.87 13.56 9.26
C GLY A 666 -5.33 12.54 10.29
N GLY A 667 -6.51 11.97 10.03
CA GLY A 667 -7.06 10.87 10.83
C GLY A 667 -7.85 9.92 9.95
N THR A 668 -7.89 8.65 10.34
CA THR A 668 -8.56 7.61 9.55
C THR A 668 -9.39 6.68 10.43
N LEU A 669 -10.65 6.48 10.07
CA LEU A 669 -11.44 5.36 10.55
C LEU A 669 -11.28 4.18 9.58
N LEU A 670 -10.63 3.11 10.03
CA LEU A 670 -10.55 1.85 9.33
C LEU A 670 -11.68 0.92 9.82
N GLN A 671 -12.50 0.45 8.90
CA GLN A 671 -13.59 -0.48 9.15
C GLN A 671 -13.33 -1.82 8.45
N ILE A 672 -13.51 -2.92 9.17
CA ILE A 672 -13.36 -4.28 8.63
C ILE A 672 -14.76 -4.83 8.31
N ASP A 673 -14.98 -5.18 7.05
CA ASP A 673 -16.23 -5.76 6.55
C ASP A 673 -16.25 -7.28 6.77
N THR A 674 -16.96 -7.69 7.81
CA THR A 674 -17.10 -9.08 8.22
C THR A 674 -18.31 -9.79 7.61
N LYS A 675 -18.97 -9.23 6.57
CA LYS A 675 -20.24 -9.73 5.97
C LYS A 675 -21.44 -9.77 6.93
N ILE A 676 -21.21 -9.64 8.24
CA ILE A 676 -22.23 -9.44 9.26
C ILE A 676 -22.59 -7.95 9.25
N ASN A 677 -23.76 -7.64 8.69
CA ASN A 677 -24.36 -6.30 8.72
C ASN A 677 -24.71 -5.94 10.16
N ASP A 678 -23.75 -5.34 10.86
CA ASP A 678 -23.99 -4.77 12.17
C ASP A 678 -24.48 -3.33 11.99
N PHE A 679 -25.76 -3.09 12.32
CA PHE A 679 -26.38 -1.76 12.34
C PHE A 679 -25.50 -0.73 13.07
N LYS A 680 -24.79 -1.15 14.13
CA LYS A 680 -23.87 -0.30 14.90
C LYS A 680 -22.71 0.26 14.08
N LYS A 681 -22.21 -0.47 13.07
CA LYS A 681 -21.12 0.01 12.19
C LYS A 681 -21.54 1.27 11.42
N SER A 682 -22.76 1.26 10.89
CA SER A 682 -23.29 2.39 10.11
C SER A 682 -23.51 3.65 10.96
N GLU A 683 -24.02 3.48 12.19
CA GLU A 683 -24.23 4.57 13.14
C GLU A 683 -22.90 5.18 13.60
N PHE A 684 -21.92 4.31 13.92
CA PHE A 684 -20.60 4.75 14.32
C PHE A 684 -19.87 5.52 13.21
N ARG A 685 -19.94 5.02 11.97
CA ARG A 685 -19.39 5.73 10.82
C ARG A 685 -20.05 7.09 10.62
N ASN A 686 -21.37 7.20 10.77
CA ASN A 686 -22.06 8.47 10.69
C ASN A 686 -21.60 9.44 11.79
N LEU A 687 -21.39 8.96 13.02
CA LEU A 687 -20.86 9.76 14.12
C LEU A 687 -19.44 10.26 13.81
N PHE A 688 -18.61 9.38 13.25
CA PHE A 688 -17.24 9.70 12.85
C PHE A 688 -17.18 10.77 11.75
N GLU A 689 -18.01 10.62 10.72
CA GLU A 689 -18.08 11.54 9.59
C GLU A 689 -18.74 12.86 9.94
N THR A 690 -19.47 12.97 11.06
CA THR A 690 -20.15 14.22 11.46
C THR A 690 -19.51 14.80 12.70
N ILE A 691 -19.87 14.28 13.87
CA ILE A 691 -19.51 14.82 15.18
C ILE A 691 -18.02 14.74 15.46
N PHE A 692 -17.37 13.59 15.22
CA PHE A 692 -15.93 13.47 15.51
C PHE A 692 -15.08 14.27 14.53
N PHE A 693 -15.56 14.45 13.30
CA PHE A 693 -14.95 15.39 12.37
C PHE A 693 -15.06 16.84 12.88
N ASP A 694 -16.18 17.24 13.48
CA ASP A 694 -16.31 18.57 14.08
C ASP A 694 -15.37 18.75 15.29
N ILE A 695 -15.18 17.70 16.11
CA ILE A 695 -14.15 17.67 17.16
C ILE A 695 -12.75 17.88 16.54
N PHE A 696 -12.41 17.14 15.48
CA PHE A 696 -11.14 17.29 14.77
C PHE A 696 -10.93 18.73 14.29
N ILE A 697 -11.93 19.33 13.62
CA ILE A 697 -11.86 20.72 13.15
C ILE A 697 -11.71 21.70 14.32
N TYR A 698 -12.40 21.46 15.43
CA TYR A 698 -12.30 22.30 16.62
C TYR A 698 -10.90 22.25 17.26
N VAL A 699 -10.30 21.08 17.41
CA VAL A 699 -8.92 20.94 17.93
C VAL A 699 -7.91 21.50 16.93
N LEU A 700 -8.10 21.27 15.63
CA LEU A 700 -7.23 21.80 14.58
C LEU A 700 -7.29 23.34 14.55
N HIS A 701 -8.46 23.92 14.77
CA HIS A 701 -8.64 25.36 14.97
C HIS A 701 -7.77 25.85 16.14
N GLN A 702 -7.83 25.19 17.29
CA GLN A 702 -7.01 25.57 18.45
C GLN A 702 -5.51 25.53 18.12
N ARG A 703 -5.03 24.44 17.47
CA ARG A 703 -3.64 24.32 17.03
C ARG A 703 -3.24 25.49 16.13
N LYS A 704 -4.03 25.75 15.08
CA LYS A 704 -3.72 26.76 14.06
C LYS A 704 -3.79 28.17 14.62
N SER A 705 -4.71 28.45 15.54
CA SER A 705 -4.77 29.73 16.26
C SER A 705 -3.51 29.94 17.11
N LEU A 706 -3.08 28.94 17.88
CA LEU A 706 -1.86 29.02 18.68
C LEU A 706 -0.61 29.23 17.81
N MET A 707 -0.47 28.47 16.72
CA MET A 707 0.62 28.68 15.76
C MET A 707 0.60 30.08 15.15
N ASN A 708 -0.59 30.61 14.84
CA ASN A 708 -0.74 31.97 14.31
C ASN A 708 -0.36 33.02 15.36
N PHE A 709 -0.74 32.84 16.63
CA PHE A 709 -0.31 33.72 17.71
C PHE A 709 1.21 33.70 17.90
N ALA A 710 1.83 32.53 17.95
CA ALA A 710 3.29 32.38 18.01
C ALA A 710 3.98 33.08 16.81
N TYR A 711 3.47 32.89 15.60
CA TYR A 711 4.00 33.56 14.41
C TYR A 711 3.87 35.09 14.49
N ILE A 712 2.71 35.62 14.91
CA ILE A 712 2.53 37.06 15.05
C ILE A 712 3.47 37.62 16.13
N LEU A 713 3.66 36.89 17.25
CA LEU A 713 4.61 37.25 18.30
C LEU A 713 6.05 37.30 17.78
N SER A 714 6.47 36.30 16.99
CA SER A 714 7.82 36.26 16.43
C SER A 714 8.08 37.39 15.43
N VAL A 715 7.04 37.82 14.70
CA VAL A 715 7.14 38.97 13.78
C VAL A 715 7.21 40.31 14.54
N TYR A 716 6.68 40.38 15.77
CA TYR A 716 6.73 41.56 16.62
C TYR A 716 8.03 41.75 17.39
N ASP A 717 9.12 41.13 16.92
CA ASP A 717 10.48 41.35 17.39
C ASP A 717 10.90 42.82 17.17
N ASN A 718 10.52 43.69 18.11
CA ASN A 718 11.11 44.99 18.48
C ASN A 718 10.13 45.84 19.32
N LYS A 719 10.70 46.59 20.27
CA LYS A 719 10.10 47.46 21.32
C LYS A 719 9.11 48.56 20.83
N ARG A 720 8.72 48.61 19.56
CA ARG A 720 7.96 49.71 18.93
C ARG A 720 6.51 49.40 18.55
N GLN A 721 5.99 48.20 18.82
CA GLN A 721 4.62 47.81 18.42
C GLN A 721 3.69 47.45 19.59
N LEU A 722 3.81 48.15 20.72
CA LEU A 722 2.99 47.93 21.94
C LEU A 722 1.49 47.80 21.65
N THR A 723 0.91 48.68 20.84
CA THR A 723 -0.53 48.64 20.52
C THR A 723 -0.95 47.33 19.85
N LYS A 724 -0.10 46.75 19.00
CA LYS A 724 -0.40 45.47 18.32
C LYS A 724 -0.27 44.30 19.27
N ILE A 725 0.69 44.34 20.18
CA ILE A 725 0.85 43.33 21.24
C ILE A 725 -0.35 43.35 22.19
N THR A 726 -0.82 44.52 22.60
CA THR A 726 -2.03 44.64 23.44
C THR A 726 -3.26 44.04 22.75
N LYS A 727 -3.44 44.33 21.45
CA LYS A 727 -4.51 43.71 20.65
C LYS A 727 -4.38 42.20 20.54
N LEU A 728 -3.16 41.70 20.33
CA LEU A 728 -2.87 40.27 20.26
C LEU A 728 -3.17 39.58 21.59
N ARG A 729 -2.83 40.22 22.71
CA ARG A 729 -3.16 39.75 24.06
C ARG A 729 -4.66 39.69 24.29
N GLU A 730 -5.40 40.73 23.91
CA GLU A 730 -6.86 40.72 23.99
C GLU A 730 -7.44 39.58 23.15
N LEU A 731 -6.92 39.37 21.94
CA LEU A 731 -7.34 38.29 21.05
C LEU A 731 -7.03 36.90 21.64
N PHE A 732 -5.85 36.71 22.22
CA PHE A 732 -5.43 35.46 22.88
C PHE A 732 -6.25 35.17 24.15
N MET A 733 -6.51 36.19 24.97
CA MET A 733 -7.38 36.06 26.15
C MET A 733 -8.81 35.68 25.75
N ASN A 734 -9.36 36.34 24.72
CA ASN A 734 -10.68 36.01 24.20
C ASN A 734 -10.71 34.58 23.64
N PHE A 735 -9.67 34.16 22.92
CA PHE A 735 -9.52 32.78 22.46
C PHE A 735 -9.46 31.78 23.63
N THR A 736 -8.73 32.09 24.69
CA THR A 736 -8.61 31.19 25.86
C THR A 736 -9.94 31.07 26.60
N ILE A 737 -10.68 32.17 26.76
CA ILE A 737 -11.97 32.17 27.48
C ILE A 737 -13.06 31.45 26.68
N GLN A 738 -13.07 31.61 25.35
CA GLN A 738 -14.20 31.21 24.50
C GLN A 738 -13.89 29.98 23.64
N GLY A 739 -12.63 29.68 23.40
CA GLY A 739 -12.17 28.68 22.44
C GLY A 739 -11.26 27.62 23.03
N TRP A 740 -10.98 27.63 24.34
CA TRP A 740 -10.14 26.65 25.02
C TRP A 740 -10.90 25.99 26.18
N TYR A 741 -11.42 24.78 25.95
CA TYR A 741 -12.25 24.07 26.92
C TYR A 741 -11.59 22.77 27.39
N SER A 742 -11.64 22.48 28.69
CA SER A 742 -11.19 21.18 29.21
C SER A 742 -12.15 20.03 28.89
N GLN A 743 -13.42 20.36 28.64
CA GLN A 743 -14.47 19.41 28.30
C GLN A 743 -15.35 19.99 27.18
N VAL A 744 -15.60 19.18 26.13
CA VAL A 744 -16.42 19.57 24.97
C VAL A 744 -17.74 18.82 24.85
N THR A 745 -17.87 17.65 25.48
CA THR A 745 -19.07 16.81 25.47
C THR A 745 -19.19 16.02 26.78
N ASN A 746 -20.38 15.51 27.09
CA ASN A 746 -20.59 14.51 28.15
C ASN A 746 -20.40 13.06 27.65
N ASN A 747 -20.28 12.86 26.34
CA ASN A 747 -20.03 11.55 25.77
C ASN A 747 -18.57 11.13 26.02
N GLU A 748 -18.36 9.99 26.67
CA GLU A 748 -17.01 9.51 27.04
C GLU A 748 -16.11 9.33 25.82
N LEU A 749 -16.62 8.68 24.77
CA LEU A 749 -15.89 8.45 23.52
C LEU A 749 -15.54 9.76 22.80
N GLY A 750 -16.48 10.72 22.75
CA GLY A 750 -16.21 12.04 22.20
C GLY A 750 -15.15 12.82 22.99
N MET A 751 -15.16 12.71 24.31
CA MET A 751 -14.11 13.31 25.15
C MET A 751 -12.76 12.64 24.96
N GLU A 752 -12.73 11.34 24.76
CA GLU A 752 -11.52 10.59 24.45
C GLU A 752 -10.92 11.00 23.10
N MET A 753 -11.77 11.11 22.06
CA MET A 753 -11.38 11.64 20.75
C MET A 753 -10.81 13.06 20.86
N TYR A 754 -11.44 13.93 21.65
CA TYR A 754 -10.95 15.29 21.90
C TYR A 754 -9.55 15.29 22.52
N ARG A 755 -9.31 14.48 23.56
CA ARG A 755 -8.00 14.39 24.24
C ARG A 755 -6.91 13.86 23.32
N HIS A 756 -7.16 12.77 22.59
CA HIS A 756 -6.18 12.23 21.65
C HIS A 756 -5.81 13.25 20.58
N TRP A 757 -6.78 14.01 20.06
CA TRP A 757 -6.48 15.10 19.13
C TRP A 757 -5.67 16.24 19.78
N GLN A 758 -5.96 16.64 21.03
CA GLN A 758 -5.13 17.62 21.75
C GLN A 758 -3.68 17.16 21.86
N GLU A 759 -3.48 15.88 22.23
CA GLU A 759 -2.16 15.27 22.42
C GLU A 759 -1.41 15.15 21.09
N MET A 760 -2.05 14.61 20.05
CA MET A 760 -1.46 14.45 18.71
C MET A 760 -1.02 15.80 18.12
N PHE A 761 -1.81 16.85 18.38
CA PHE A 761 -1.51 18.21 17.97
C PHE A 761 -0.69 19.00 19.00
N GLU A 762 -0.22 18.38 20.09
CA GLU A 762 0.62 19.00 21.10
C GLU A 762 0.11 20.39 21.55
N ASN A 763 -1.21 20.53 21.57
CA ASN A 763 -1.86 21.83 21.72
C ASN A 763 -1.55 22.45 23.08
N GLU A 764 -1.51 21.64 24.14
CA GLU A 764 -1.18 22.09 25.49
C GLU A 764 0.23 22.67 25.57
N LYS A 765 1.22 22.04 24.90
CA LYS A 765 2.59 22.56 24.85
C LYS A 765 2.65 23.88 24.07
N LEU A 766 1.97 23.96 22.93
CA LEU A 766 1.88 25.20 22.15
C LEU A 766 1.20 26.32 22.92
N TYR A 767 0.16 26.00 23.69
CA TYR A 767 -0.53 26.95 24.54
C TYR A 767 0.41 27.52 25.61
N GLN A 768 1.16 26.65 26.30
CA GLN A 768 2.15 27.04 27.30
C GLN A 768 3.22 27.93 26.68
N GLU A 769 3.77 27.56 25.52
CA GLU A 769 4.78 28.36 24.82
C GLU A 769 4.26 29.77 24.46
N VAL A 770 3.07 29.87 23.85
CA VAL A 770 2.47 31.16 23.48
C VAL A 770 2.17 32.00 24.73
N SER A 771 1.67 31.37 25.79
CA SER A 771 1.37 32.04 27.06
C SER A 771 2.63 32.57 27.73
N GLU A 772 3.70 31.78 27.77
CA GLU A 772 5.01 32.19 28.32
C GLU A 772 5.64 33.32 27.50
N GLN A 773 5.60 33.24 26.17
CA GLN A 773 6.07 34.30 25.29
C GLN A 773 5.31 35.61 25.53
N LEU A 774 3.98 35.56 25.61
CA LEU A 774 3.17 36.74 25.96
C LEU A 774 3.50 37.29 27.36
N GLY A 775 3.69 36.41 28.35
CA GLY A 775 4.08 36.78 29.70
C GLY A 775 5.43 37.50 29.75
N SER A 776 6.41 37.01 28.99
CA SER A 776 7.75 37.62 28.89
C SER A 776 7.69 39.03 28.29
N VAL A 777 6.80 39.26 27.32
CA VAL A 777 6.56 40.56 26.70
C VAL A 777 5.85 41.51 27.66
N ASP A 778 4.92 41.02 28.46
CA ASP A 778 4.26 41.79 29.52
C ASP A 778 5.26 42.24 30.60
N ASP A 779 6.16 41.35 31.04
CA ASP A 779 7.18 41.67 32.04
C ASP A 779 8.21 42.66 31.50
N TYR A 780 8.58 42.55 30.24
CA TYR A 780 9.37 43.56 29.55
C TYR A 780 8.69 44.93 29.56
N ASN A 781 7.39 44.98 29.20
CA ASN A 781 6.62 46.22 29.19
C ASN A 781 6.49 46.83 30.60
N LYS A 782 6.20 46.01 31.61
CA LYS A 782 6.17 46.46 33.02
C LYS A 782 7.52 47.02 33.45
N SER A 783 8.63 46.40 33.04
CA SER A 783 9.99 46.91 33.32
C SER A 783 10.23 48.27 32.68
N VAL A 784 9.81 48.47 31.41
CA VAL A 784 9.91 49.78 30.73
C VAL A 784 9.07 50.83 31.44
N TRP A 785 7.83 50.52 31.83
CA TRP A 785 6.96 51.44 32.58
C TRP A 785 7.50 51.73 33.98
N SER A 786 7.99 50.72 34.70
CA SER A 786 8.63 50.87 36.00
C SER A 786 9.86 51.77 35.91
N ASN A 787 10.67 51.62 34.86
CA ASN A 787 11.80 52.51 34.60
C ASN A 787 11.34 53.94 34.30
N LEU A 788 10.28 54.13 33.50
CA LEU A 788 9.71 55.45 33.24
C LEU A 788 9.17 56.11 34.52
N PHE A 789 8.43 55.36 35.36
CA PHE A 789 7.94 55.83 36.65
C PHE A 789 9.09 56.13 37.62
N GLY A 790 10.16 55.33 37.60
CA GLY A 790 11.37 55.59 38.36
C GLY A 790 12.02 56.93 37.96
N VAL A 791 12.08 57.20 36.66
CA VAL A 791 12.59 58.49 36.12
C VAL A 791 11.67 59.65 36.49
N LEU A 792 10.35 59.45 36.35
CA LEU A 792 9.36 60.47 36.70
C LEU A 792 9.43 60.78 38.20
N SER A 793 9.54 59.75 39.04
CA SER A 793 9.72 59.88 40.49
C SER A 793 11.02 60.59 40.83
N LEU A 794 12.11 60.30 40.13
CA LEU A 794 13.40 60.97 40.33
C LEU A 794 13.35 62.47 39.98
N ILE A 795 12.40 62.89 39.13
CA ILE A 795 12.15 64.30 38.80
C ILE A 795 11.14 64.94 39.77
N THR A 796 10.04 64.25 40.07
CA THR A 796 8.95 64.79 40.90
C THR A 796 9.29 64.83 42.37
N PHE A 797 10.09 63.88 42.88
CA PHE A 797 10.46 63.82 44.30
C PHE A 797 11.33 65.01 44.74
N PRO A 798 12.38 65.42 44.00
CA PRO A 798 13.09 66.65 44.30
C PRO A 798 12.21 67.90 44.21
N LEU A 799 11.27 67.95 43.26
CA LEU A 799 10.33 69.08 43.12
C LEU A 799 9.35 69.16 44.29
N LEU A 800 8.83 68.02 44.76
CA LEU A 800 7.96 67.93 45.94
C LEU A 800 8.72 68.26 47.23
N ILE A 801 9.96 67.79 47.38
CA ILE A 801 10.82 68.19 48.49
C ILE A 801 11.04 69.70 48.45
N LEU A 802 11.39 70.26 47.28
CA LEU A 802 11.58 71.70 47.12
C LEU A 802 10.31 72.48 47.49
N SER A 803 9.13 72.02 47.05
CA SER A 803 7.86 72.67 47.38
C SER A 803 7.56 72.62 48.87
N VAL A 804 7.79 71.48 49.54
CA VAL A 804 7.60 71.32 50.99
C VAL A 804 8.59 72.18 51.78
N PHE A 805 9.84 72.31 51.32
CA PHE A 805 10.84 73.21 51.93
C PHE A 805 10.48 74.70 51.76
N LEU A 806 9.84 75.07 50.65
CA LEU A 806 9.33 76.42 50.42
C LEU A 806 8.08 76.71 51.27
N ASP A 807 7.18 75.75 51.41
CA ASP A 807 5.89 75.90 52.12
C ASP A 807 6.04 75.83 53.66
N SER A 808 6.97 75.01 54.16
CA SER A 808 7.32 74.92 55.59
C SER A 808 8.06 76.14 56.15
N GLY A 809 8.38 77.14 55.31
CA GLY A 809 9.03 78.38 55.72
C GLY A 809 10.49 78.24 56.13
N PHE A 810 11.13 77.09 55.90
CA PHE A 810 12.56 76.87 56.14
C PHE A 810 13.44 77.78 55.26
N LEU A 811 12.99 78.06 54.04
CA LEU A 811 13.51 79.12 53.19
C LEU A 811 12.55 80.32 53.24
N LYS A 812 12.85 81.33 54.06
CA LYS A 812 12.17 82.63 53.98
C LYS A 812 12.53 83.30 52.65
N ILE A 813 11.68 83.13 51.65
CA ILE A 813 11.79 83.71 50.29
C ILE A 813 11.91 85.26 50.29
N ARG A 814 11.71 85.91 51.45
CA ARG A 814 11.81 87.37 51.62
C ARG A 814 13.20 87.95 51.34
N THR A 815 14.28 87.16 51.31
CA THR A 815 15.62 87.61 50.90
C THR A 815 15.96 87.35 49.42
N LEU A 816 15.19 86.51 48.72
CA LEU A 816 15.41 86.20 47.29
C LEU A 816 14.58 87.09 46.34
N PHE A 817 13.52 87.72 46.86
CA PHE A 817 12.65 88.67 46.15
C PHE A 817 12.68 90.06 46.82
N ASP A 818 13.83 90.48 47.32
CA ASP A 818 14.03 91.90 47.63
C ASP A 818 14.16 92.65 46.29
N PHE A 819 13.03 93.18 45.81
CA PHE A 819 12.88 93.87 44.51
C PHE A 819 13.76 95.12 44.37
N SER A 820 14.57 95.46 45.38
CA SER A 820 15.48 96.60 45.38
C SER A 820 16.82 96.36 44.67
N ASN A 821 17.23 95.10 44.42
CA ASN A 821 18.48 94.78 43.73
C ASN A 821 18.27 93.93 42.46
N ASN A 822 18.90 94.37 41.37
CA ASN A 822 18.78 93.89 39.98
C ASN A 822 19.32 92.47 39.70
N ILE A 823 19.26 91.56 40.68
CA ILE A 823 19.85 90.22 40.66
C ILE A 823 18.78 89.12 40.44
N TRP A 824 17.49 89.47 40.53
CA TRP A 824 16.37 88.54 40.38
C TRP A 824 16.36 87.70 39.09
N PRO A 825 16.70 88.26 37.90
CA PRO A 825 16.79 87.44 36.68
C PRO A 825 17.84 86.34 36.79
N TRP A 826 18.96 86.60 37.48
CA TRP A 826 20.08 85.68 37.62
C TRP A 826 19.78 84.53 38.59
N ASN A 827 18.99 84.76 39.64
CA ASN A 827 18.59 83.70 40.56
C ASN A 827 17.55 82.75 39.92
N ILE A 828 16.58 83.29 39.17
CA ILE A 828 15.66 82.46 38.38
C ILE A 828 16.44 81.69 37.32
N PHE A 829 17.37 82.35 36.64
CA PHE A 829 18.23 81.70 35.64
C PHE A 829 19.09 80.59 36.25
N ALA A 830 19.64 80.78 37.46
CA ALA A 830 20.40 79.75 38.17
C ALA A 830 19.53 78.56 38.56
N VAL A 831 18.31 78.78 39.07
CA VAL A 831 17.36 77.69 39.39
C VAL A 831 16.95 76.94 38.12
N VAL A 832 16.66 77.66 37.03
CA VAL A 832 16.34 77.05 35.72
C VAL A 832 17.53 76.26 35.19
N ILE A 833 18.77 76.76 35.34
CA ILE A 833 20.00 76.03 34.95
C ILE A 833 20.18 74.77 35.79
N VAL A 834 19.94 74.83 37.10
CA VAL A 834 20.07 73.66 37.99
C VAL A 834 19.00 72.62 37.63
N ILE A 835 17.77 73.03 37.39
CA ILE A 835 16.69 72.15 36.91
C ILE A 835 17.04 71.57 35.52
N TYR A 836 17.60 72.38 34.63
CA TYR A 836 18.03 71.96 33.29
C TYR A 836 19.19 70.96 33.34
N PHE A 837 20.19 71.17 34.21
CA PHE A 837 21.32 70.26 34.40
C PHE A 837 20.93 68.97 35.10
N LEU A 838 20.03 69.02 36.08
CA LEU A 838 19.41 67.83 36.66
C LEU A 838 18.63 67.08 35.59
N GLY A 839 17.83 67.77 34.78
CA GLY A 839 17.14 67.18 33.63
C GLY A 839 18.10 66.53 32.62
N LEU A 840 19.23 67.16 32.32
CA LEU A 840 20.27 66.62 31.43
C LEU A 840 21.00 65.42 32.03
N LEU A 841 21.31 65.42 33.33
CA LEU A 841 21.93 64.29 34.01
C LEU A 841 20.99 63.08 34.07
N VAL A 842 19.70 63.33 34.33
CA VAL A 842 18.65 62.31 34.29
C VAL A 842 18.46 61.79 32.87
N TYR A 843 18.41 62.67 31.87
CA TYR A 843 18.32 62.30 30.45
C TYR A 843 19.53 61.48 30.00
N LYS A 844 20.74 61.87 30.39
CA LYS A 844 21.98 61.19 30.01
C LYS A 844 22.15 59.84 30.74
N GLY A 845 21.70 59.72 31.98
CA GLY A 845 21.67 58.47 32.73
C GLY A 845 20.62 57.48 32.21
N THR A 846 19.44 57.96 31.84
CA THR A 846 18.38 57.15 31.23
C THR A 846 18.72 56.72 29.81
N TYR A 847 19.28 57.61 28.99
CA TYR A 847 19.71 57.28 27.64
C TYR A 847 20.83 56.23 27.60
N ARG A 848 21.65 56.14 28.65
CA ARG A 848 22.70 55.11 28.79
C ARG A 848 22.18 53.74 29.25
N ASN A 849 21.01 53.67 29.90
CA ASN A 849 20.40 52.43 30.36
C ASN A 849 19.32 51.88 29.41
N ILE A 850 18.85 52.70 28.45
CA ILE A 850 17.86 52.31 27.42
C ILE A 850 18.53 51.75 26.15
N LYS A 851 19.81 52.07 25.93
CA LYS A 851 20.69 51.43 24.95
C LYS A 851 21.35 50.21 25.58
#